data_AF-A0A834T9Y1-F1
#
_entry.id   AF-A0A834T9Y1-F1
#
_cell.length_a   1.000
_cell.length_b   1.000
_cell.length_c   1.000
_cell.angle_alpha   90.00
_cell.angle_beta   90.00
_cell.angle_gamma   90.00
#
_symmetry.space_group_name_H-M   'P 1'
#
loop_
_entity.id
_entity.type
_entity.pdbx_description
1 polymer ?
#
loop_
_entity_poly.entity_id
_entity_poly.type
_entity_poly.pdbx_seq_one_letter_code
_entity_poly.pdbx_strand_id
1 'polypeptide(L)'
;MASSSATNSVQVPRLYHFDLIEGMQLEINISGSSERRNVRIEFQLKNCTRAWILHWGFVFHGNKNWFIAADDSSGGKIYKHGALQSQFVKHGQIYLFIIELRDPKIQAIEFVLKDGPHDRWLKLNHGNFRIEIPASDVPIHHSSIPKHPVENKPSSSWESKDRPIISPHQQKRVNHNTLKELVSRLAKGTSLNVSQSSYLTGSMKPVNGDRDPVKSVITYSYKGRYNVEEWLQKQSDGYPQRSNESTSALVDLIERFMGGTDILSWQRYCVHNHEILVFSKIISGDYHIFISSNTKGATILHWGVSKSSPCEWLVPPVEIWPENSKLVSGACQSNFIDKFTGNGSFQVVDVNLQSRNFVGIQFVIWTGGFWIKNNGANFFAGLKQNNPSGRFSQDTKEFVIWLLDEISQREKEAERSLMHRFNIATELTERSRNEGGLGLIGILVWLRFMACRHLTWNKNYNVKPREISEALDRFTNLLQRIYLNHPNDREMVRLIMACVGRGGSGDVGQRIRDEILLILRNNDLKTGMMEEWHQKLHNNSSPDDVIICEALINYVRSGFRINAYWESLNANGLTREKLASYDRPIVSEPHFKADLRDGLIRDLTAYLKTLKAVHAGIDLETAIDFCLGSIKDGKVENAIKSGSAAGLPSKLMFSGYRISRR
;
A
#
# COMPACT_ATOMS: atom_id res chain seq x y z
N MET A 1 -16.36 20.78 -64.00
CA MET A 1 -16.91 19.44 -63.71
C MET A 1 -15.78 18.52 -63.28
N ALA A 2 -15.83 18.00 -62.07
CA ALA A 2 -15.40 16.64 -61.71
C ALA A 2 -15.74 16.44 -60.22
N SER A 3 -16.61 15.47 -59.98
CA SER A 3 -17.31 15.18 -58.74
C SER A 3 -16.40 14.57 -57.67
N SER A 4 -16.70 14.93 -56.43
CA SER A 4 -16.24 14.31 -55.18
C SER A 4 -16.47 12.80 -55.15
N SER A 5 -15.41 12.01 -55.03
CA SER A 5 -15.47 10.64 -54.49
C SER A 5 -15.02 10.67 -53.02
N ALA A 6 -16.00 10.59 -52.12
CA ALA A 6 -15.77 10.37 -50.71
C ALA A 6 -15.17 8.98 -50.50
N THR A 7 -13.92 8.91 -50.07
CA THR A 7 -13.32 7.69 -49.54
C THR A 7 -13.84 7.47 -48.12
N ASN A 8 -14.90 6.67 -48.01
CA ASN A 8 -15.34 6.10 -46.74
C ASN A 8 -14.22 5.24 -46.16
N SER A 9 -13.44 5.80 -45.23
CA SER A 9 -12.57 5.01 -44.36
C SER A 9 -13.45 4.19 -43.42
N VAL A 10 -13.54 2.89 -43.66
CA VAL A 10 -14.21 1.93 -42.80
C VAL A 10 -13.59 2.00 -41.40
N GLN A 11 -14.34 2.54 -40.44
CA GLN A 11 -13.99 2.48 -39.02
C GLN A 11 -13.98 1.01 -38.59
N VAL A 12 -12.88 0.53 -38.02
CA VAL A 12 -12.84 -0.78 -37.36
C VAL A 12 -13.63 -0.65 -36.05
N PRO A 13 -14.80 -1.30 -35.91
CA PRO A 13 -15.54 -1.26 -34.65
C PRO A 13 -14.78 -2.07 -33.61
N ARG A 14 -14.43 -1.47 -32.47
CA ARG A 14 -13.84 -2.21 -31.35
C ARG A 14 -14.97 -2.80 -30.52
N LEU A 15 -15.24 -4.08 -30.76
CA LEU A 15 -16.31 -4.83 -30.12
C LEU A 15 -15.79 -5.55 -28.87
N TYR A 16 -16.38 -5.25 -27.71
CA TYR A 16 -16.19 -5.99 -26.48
C TYR A 16 -17.40 -6.90 -26.24
N HIS A 17 -17.16 -8.18 -25.92
CA HIS A 17 -18.20 -9.15 -25.61
C HIS A 17 -18.04 -9.67 -24.18
N PHE A 18 -19.12 -9.63 -23.41
CA PHE A 18 -19.19 -10.16 -22.05
C PHE A 18 -20.37 -11.11 -21.92
N ASP A 19 -20.10 -12.35 -21.53
CA ASP A 19 -21.14 -13.26 -21.08
C ASP A 19 -21.46 -12.95 -19.61
N LEU A 20 -22.72 -12.67 -19.34
CA LEU A 20 -23.23 -12.31 -18.02
C LEU A 20 -24.02 -13.49 -17.41
N ILE A 21 -24.72 -13.23 -16.31
CA ILE A 21 -25.53 -14.24 -15.63
C ILE A 21 -26.67 -14.76 -16.52
N GLU A 22 -27.10 -16.00 -16.30
CA GLU A 22 -28.35 -16.55 -16.86
C GLU A 22 -28.41 -16.52 -18.41
N GLY A 23 -27.26 -16.55 -19.09
CA GLY A 23 -27.17 -16.54 -20.56
C GLY A 23 -27.36 -15.16 -21.20
N MET A 24 -27.45 -14.11 -20.39
CA MET A 24 -27.47 -12.71 -20.83
C MET A 24 -26.10 -12.34 -21.42
N GLN A 25 -26.10 -11.54 -22.49
CA GLN A 25 -24.87 -11.11 -23.15
C GLN A 25 -24.82 -9.59 -23.26
N LEU A 26 -23.65 -9.00 -23.01
CA LEU A 26 -23.39 -7.59 -23.19
C LEU A 26 -22.32 -7.40 -24.27
N GLU A 27 -22.72 -6.78 -25.36
CA GLU A 27 -21.82 -6.34 -26.43
C GLU A 27 -21.66 -4.83 -26.37
N ILE A 28 -20.43 -4.35 -26.52
CA ILE A 28 -20.12 -2.92 -26.46
C ILE A 28 -19.27 -2.55 -27.65
N ASN A 29 -19.80 -1.66 -28.48
CA ASN A 29 -19.16 -1.21 -29.70
C ASN A 29 -18.69 0.23 -29.53
N ILE A 30 -17.40 0.48 -29.76
CA ILE A 30 -16.82 1.81 -29.76
C ILE A 30 -16.44 2.18 -31.20
N SER A 31 -16.98 3.30 -31.66
CA SER A 31 -16.61 3.91 -32.94
C SER A 31 -16.13 5.35 -32.75
N GLY A 32 -15.14 5.78 -33.54
CA GLY A 32 -14.53 7.11 -33.43
C GLY A 32 -13.23 7.15 -32.63
N SER A 33 -12.68 8.35 -32.46
CA SER A 33 -11.37 8.59 -31.81
C SER A 33 -11.44 9.84 -30.94
N SER A 34 -10.74 9.83 -29.80
CA SER A 34 -10.69 10.98 -28.89
C SER A 34 -9.97 12.18 -29.54
N GLU A 35 -8.99 11.95 -30.42
CA GLU A 35 -8.32 13.01 -31.21
C GLU A 35 -9.28 13.74 -32.16
N ARG A 36 -10.23 13.01 -32.76
CA ARG A 36 -11.26 13.60 -33.63
C ARG A 36 -12.45 14.17 -32.85
N ARG A 37 -12.39 14.16 -31.50
CA ARG A 37 -13.40 14.68 -30.56
C ARG A 37 -14.81 14.13 -30.76
N ASN A 38 -14.94 12.92 -31.31
CA ASN A 38 -16.22 12.25 -31.50
C ASN A 38 -16.01 10.74 -31.28
N VAL A 39 -16.29 10.26 -30.06
CA VAL A 39 -16.32 8.84 -29.74
C VAL A 39 -17.75 8.45 -29.41
N ARG A 40 -18.28 7.45 -30.10
CA ARG A 40 -19.59 6.86 -29.83
C ARG A 40 -19.41 5.49 -29.21
N ILE A 41 -19.97 5.31 -28.02
CA ILE A 41 -19.98 4.03 -27.28
C ILE A 41 -21.40 3.50 -27.27
N GLU A 42 -21.59 2.32 -27.82
CA GLU A 42 -22.89 1.67 -27.96
C GLU A 42 -22.92 0.38 -27.12
N PHE A 43 -23.79 0.33 -26.13
CA PHE A 43 -24.02 -0.83 -25.26
C PHE A 43 -25.25 -1.60 -25.75
N GLN A 44 -25.09 -2.89 -26.04
CA GLN A 44 -26.13 -3.79 -26.48
C GLN A 44 -26.28 -4.95 -25.49
N LEU A 45 -27.43 -5.06 -24.85
CA LEU A 45 -27.78 -6.18 -23.98
C LEU A 45 -28.70 -7.15 -24.75
N LYS A 46 -28.30 -8.41 -24.84
CA LYS A 46 -29.02 -9.51 -25.52
C LYS A 46 -29.49 -10.55 -24.51
N ASN A 47 -30.49 -11.36 -24.88
CA ASN A 47 -31.05 -12.43 -24.05
C ASN A 47 -31.54 -11.96 -22.67
N CYS A 48 -32.12 -10.76 -22.59
CA CYS A 48 -32.71 -10.23 -21.38
C CYS A 48 -34.22 -10.00 -21.58
N THR A 49 -35.02 -10.36 -20.58
CA THR A 49 -36.48 -10.28 -20.64
C THR A 49 -37.04 -8.94 -20.13
N ARG A 50 -36.19 -8.08 -19.57
CA ARG A 50 -36.56 -6.83 -18.89
C ARG A 50 -35.50 -5.74 -19.08
N ALA A 51 -35.88 -4.49 -18.82
CA ALA A 51 -34.98 -3.34 -18.90
C ALA A 51 -34.01 -3.29 -17.71
N TRP A 52 -32.73 -3.12 -18.01
CA TRP A 52 -31.66 -2.93 -17.03
C TRP A 52 -31.24 -1.47 -16.96
N ILE A 53 -30.53 -1.11 -15.89
CA ILE A 53 -29.97 0.24 -15.69
C ILE A 53 -28.46 0.15 -15.79
N LEU A 54 -27.86 1.01 -16.61
CA LEU A 54 -26.44 1.27 -16.62
C LEU A 54 -26.12 2.29 -15.54
N HIS A 55 -25.30 1.94 -14.56
CA HIS A 55 -24.77 2.88 -13.57
C HIS A 55 -23.29 3.12 -13.86
N TRP A 56 -22.93 4.34 -14.26
CA TRP A 56 -21.67 4.58 -14.94
C TRP A 56 -21.06 5.94 -14.63
N GLY A 57 -19.76 6.08 -14.88
CA GLY A 57 -19.01 7.32 -14.73
C GLY A 57 -17.74 7.31 -15.58
N PHE A 58 -17.23 8.50 -15.88
CA PHE A 58 -15.99 8.69 -16.63
C PHE A 58 -14.78 8.69 -15.70
N VAL A 59 -13.64 8.25 -16.24
CA VAL A 59 -12.34 8.26 -15.57
C VAL A 59 -11.35 9.06 -16.40
N PHE A 60 -10.63 9.96 -15.74
CA PHE A 60 -9.59 10.82 -16.31
C PHE A 60 -8.19 10.34 -15.86
N HIS A 61 -7.16 10.64 -16.65
CA HIS A 61 -5.77 10.22 -16.37
C HIS A 61 -5.34 10.53 -14.93
N GLY A 62 -4.93 9.48 -14.20
CA GLY A 62 -4.37 9.60 -12.84
C GLY A 62 -5.40 9.72 -11.72
N ASN A 63 -6.71 9.68 -12.01
CA ASN A 63 -7.77 9.77 -11.01
C ASN A 63 -8.60 8.47 -10.95
N LYS A 64 -9.03 8.05 -9.75
CA LYS A 64 -9.86 6.84 -9.54
C LYS A 64 -11.34 7.17 -9.25
N ASN A 65 -11.69 8.44 -9.14
CA ASN A 65 -13.06 8.86 -8.88
C ASN A 65 -13.88 8.88 -10.17
N TRP A 66 -15.19 8.68 -10.06
CA TRP A 66 -16.13 8.77 -11.19
C TRP A 66 -16.52 10.22 -11.44
N PHE A 67 -16.59 10.58 -12.72
CA PHE A 67 -16.92 11.92 -13.17
C PHE A 67 -18.05 11.92 -14.19
N ILE A 68 -18.76 13.04 -14.29
CA ILE A 68 -19.81 13.29 -15.27
C ILE A 68 -19.29 14.34 -16.25
N ALA A 69 -19.43 14.11 -17.56
CA ALA A 69 -19.03 15.09 -18.57
C ALA A 69 -19.99 16.30 -18.53
N ALA A 70 -19.47 17.51 -18.78
CA ALA A 70 -20.24 18.75 -18.68
C ALA A 70 -21.32 18.93 -19.77
N ASP A 71 -21.23 18.18 -20.88
CA ASP A 71 -22.21 18.16 -21.96
C ASP A 71 -23.22 17.02 -21.72
N ASP A 72 -24.40 17.35 -21.19
CA ASP A 72 -25.42 16.37 -20.80
C ASP A 72 -26.30 15.92 -21.99
N SER A 73 -25.68 15.37 -23.03
CA SER A 73 -26.38 14.79 -24.20
C SER A 73 -26.86 13.34 -23.96
N SER A 74 -26.60 12.76 -22.79
CA SER A 74 -26.75 11.31 -22.53
C SER A 74 -28.07 10.90 -21.87
N GLY A 75 -28.92 11.85 -21.48
CA GLY A 75 -30.27 11.59 -20.93
C GLY A 75 -30.32 10.81 -19.61
N GLY A 76 -29.18 10.64 -18.92
CA GLY A 76 -29.08 9.91 -17.66
C GLY A 76 -29.46 10.75 -16.44
N LYS A 77 -30.01 10.12 -15.38
CA LYS A 77 -30.26 10.81 -14.10
C LYS A 77 -28.99 10.82 -13.25
N ILE A 78 -28.65 11.97 -12.69
CA ILE A 78 -27.52 12.14 -11.77
C ILE A 78 -27.75 11.32 -10.49
N TYR A 79 -26.78 10.47 -10.15
CA TYR A 79 -26.75 9.66 -8.94
C TYR A 79 -25.50 10.01 -8.12
N LYS A 80 -25.60 9.92 -6.78
CA LYS A 80 -24.60 10.41 -5.81
C LYS A 80 -23.13 10.10 -6.20
N HIS A 81 -22.20 11.01 -5.89
CA HIS A 81 -20.73 10.88 -6.05
C HIS A 81 -20.20 10.80 -7.50
N GLY A 82 -20.79 11.53 -8.45
CA GLY A 82 -20.22 11.66 -9.80
C GLY A 82 -20.58 10.50 -10.75
N ALA A 83 -21.69 9.82 -10.49
CA ALA A 83 -22.17 8.68 -11.26
C ALA A 83 -23.50 9.02 -11.97
N LEU A 84 -23.74 8.47 -13.16
CA LEU A 84 -25.01 8.55 -13.87
C LEU A 84 -25.74 7.21 -13.82
N GLN A 85 -27.08 7.27 -13.83
CA GLN A 85 -27.93 6.10 -14.07
C GLN A 85 -28.76 6.34 -15.33
N SER A 86 -28.56 5.47 -16.32
CA SER A 86 -29.27 5.52 -17.60
C SER A 86 -29.96 4.18 -17.84
N GLN A 87 -31.22 4.23 -18.24
CA GLN A 87 -31.99 3.02 -18.53
C GLN A 87 -31.76 2.58 -19.99
N PHE A 88 -31.55 1.28 -20.21
CA PHE A 88 -31.48 0.77 -21.57
C PHE A 88 -32.85 0.85 -22.26
N VAL A 89 -32.84 1.22 -23.54
CA VAL A 89 -34.06 1.32 -24.37
C VAL A 89 -34.21 0.07 -25.22
N LYS A 90 -35.40 -0.55 -25.21
CA LYS A 90 -35.65 -1.77 -25.99
C LYS A 90 -35.72 -1.45 -27.48
N HIS A 91 -34.92 -2.13 -28.29
CA HIS A 91 -34.91 -2.02 -29.75
C HIS A 91 -34.95 -3.42 -30.38
N GLY A 92 -36.15 -3.90 -30.72
CA GLY A 92 -36.35 -5.28 -31.21
C GLY A 92 -36.09 -6.33 -30.13
N GLN A 93 -35.15 -7.25 -30.39
CA GLN A 93 -34.73 -8.31 -29.46
C GLN A 93 -33.59 -7.90 -28.51
N ILE A 94 -33.07 -6.68 -28.65
CA ILE A 94 -31.93 -6.18 -27.86
C ILE A 94 -32.33 -4.93 -27.06
N TYR A 95 -31.55 -4.62 -26.03
CA TYR A 95 -31.66 -3.38 -25.27
C TYR A 95 -30.42 -2.53 -25.53
N LEU A 96 -30.62 -1.27 -25.90
CA LEU A 96 -29.59 -0.37 -26.43
C LEU A 96 -29.41 0.85 -25.53
N PHE A 97 -28.16 1.25 -25.33
CA PHE A 97 -27.81 2.55 -24.77
C PHE A 97 -26.57 3.12 -25.49
N ILE A 98 -26.62 4.39 -25.88
CA ILE A 98 -25.56 5.04 -26.66
C ILE A 98 -25.05 6.25 -25.91
N ILE A 99 -23.73 6.40 -25.86
CA ILE A 99 -23.03 7.56 -25.29
C ILE A 99 -22.21 8.20 -26.40
N GLU A 100 -22.38 9.52 -26.62
CA GLU A 100 -21.54 10.32 -27.50
C GLU A 100 -20.60 11.20 -26.69
N LEU A 101 -19.30 11.07 -26.92
CA LEU A 101 -18.25 11.73 -26.17
C LEU A 101 -17.50 12.72 -27.04
N ARG A 102 -17.42 13.96 -26.54
CA ARG A 102 -16.75 15.07 -27.20
C ARG A 102 -15.48 15.54 -26.49
N ASP A 103 -15.28 15.14 -25.24
CA ASP A 103 -14.12 15.53 -24.44
C ASP A 103 -12.94 14.57 -24.67
N PRO A 104 -11.83 15.02 -25.30
CA PRO A 104 -10.67 14.17 -25.56
C PRO A 104 -9.91 13.76 -24.29
N LYS A 105 -10.21 14.37 -23.13
CA LYS A 105 -9.53 14.09 -21.86
C LYS A 105 -10.07 12.83 -21.16
N ILE A 106 -11.24 12.34 -21.56
CA ILE A 106 -11.85 11.15 -20.98
C ILE A 106 -11.07 9.91 -21.44
N GLN A 107 -10.50 9.17 -20.49
CA GLN A 107 -9.65 8.01 -20.77
C GLN A 107 -10.45 6.70 -20.77
N ALA A 108 -11.43 6.57 -19.89
CA ALA A 108 -12.20 5.35 -19.77
C ALA A 108 -13.61 5.62 -19.25
N ILE A 109 -14.53 4.70 -19.53
CA ILE A 109 -15.82 4.60 -18.87
C ILE A 109 -15.80 3.42 -17.90
N GLU A 110 -16.18 3.67 -16.65
CA GLU A 110 -16.44 2.64 -15.66
C GLU A 110 -17.94 2.51 -15.42
N PHE A 111 -18.45 1.29 -15.32
CA PHE A 111 -19.87 1.05 -15.12
C PHE A 111 -20.19 -0.26 -14.39
N VAL A 112 -21.42 -0.38 -13.92
CA VAL A 112 -22.03 -1.59 -13.38
C VAL A 112 -23.47 -1.67 -13.88
N LEU A 113 -24.01 -2.88 -14.01
CA LEU A 113 -25.41 -3.07 -14.40
C LEU A 113 -26.26 -3.27 -13.15
N LYS A 114 -27.41 -2.61 -13.10
CA LYS A 114 -28.39 -2.73 -12.02
C LYS A 114 -29.71 -3.26 -12.57
N ASP A 115 -30.24 -4.31 -11.92
CA ASP A 115 -31.61 -4.77 -12.12
C ASP A 115 -32.55 -3.85 -11.32
N GLY A 116 -33.32 -3.03 -12.01
CA GLY A 116 -34.16 -1.99 -11.40
C GLY A 116 -35.12 -2.52 -10.32
N PRO A 117 -35.92 -3.58 -10.58
CA PRO A 117 -36.92 -4.08 -9.63
C PRO A 117 -36.36 -4.91 -8.46
N HIS A 118 -35.19 -5.53 -8.60
CA HIS A 118 -34.64 -6.47 -7.59
C HIS A 118 -33.41 -5.91 -6.83
N ASP A 119 -33.02 -4.66 -7.10
CA ASP A 119 -31.82 -4.00 -6.56
C ASP A 119 -30.54 -4.86 -6.67
N ARG A 120 -30.48 -5.71 -7.70
CA ARG A 120 -29.36 -6.61 -7.96
C ARG A 120 -28.32 -5.91 -8.82
N TRP A 121 -27.06 -5.94 -8.40
CA TRP A 121 -25.94 -5.30 -9.10
C TRP A 121 -25.02 -6.34 -9.72
N LEU A 122 -24.71 -6.20 -11.00
CA LEU A 122 -23.73 -7.03 -11.70
C LEU A 122 -22.42 -6.27 -11.85
N LYS A 123 -21.35 -6.93 -11.41
CA LYS A 123 -19.97 -6.45 -11.36
C LYS A 123 -19.06 -7.52 -11.97
N LEU A 124 -17.98 -7.11 -12.62
CA LEU A 124 -17.01 -8.03 -13.20
C LEU A 124 -15.93 -8.35 -12.16
N ASN A 125 -15.76 -9.61 -11.77
CA ASN A 125 -14.69 -10.07 -10.88
C ASN A 125 -14.52 -9.23 -9.59
N HIS A 126 -15.65 -8.90 -8.93
CA HIS A 126 -15.71 -8.06 -7.72
C HIS A 126 -15.34 -6.57 -7.90
N GLY A 127 -15.19 -6.09 -9.13
CA GLY A 127 -14.97 -4.68 -9.50
C GLY A 127 -15.96 -4.14 -10.54
N ASN A 128 -15.85 -2.85 -10.87
CA ASN A 128 -16.67 -2.24 -11.92
C ASN A 128 -16.17 -2.69 -13.31
N PHE A 129 -17.06 -2.76 -14.30
CA PHE A 129 -16.63 -2.88 -15.69
C PHE A 129 -15.87 -1.62 -16.08
N ARG A 130 -14.79 -1.75 -16.85
CA ARG A 130 -13.98 -0.62 -17.33
C ARG A 130 -13.66 -0.80 -18.80
N ILE A 131 -13.88 0.25 -19.58
CA ILE A 131 -13.58 0.29 -21.01
C ILE A 131 -12.73 1.52 -21.29
N GLU A 132 -11.56 1.31 -21.90
CA GLU A 132 -10.67 2.39 -22.29
C GLU A 132 -11.07 3.00 -23.63
N ILE A 133 -11.05 4.32 -23.69
CA ILE A 133 -11.33 5.11 -24.88
C ILE A 133 -10.01 5.33 -25.63
N PRO A 134 -9.91 4.89 -26.89
CA PRO A 134 -8.65 4.95 -27.62
C PRO A 134 -8.27 6.36 -28.08
N ALA A 135 -6.96 6.66 -28.00
CA ALA A 135 -6.40 7.97 -28.35
C ALA A 135 -6.27 8.22 -29.87
N SER A 136 -6.03 7.19 -30.69
CA SER A 136 -5.96 7.31 -32.16
C SER A 136 -6.20 5.96 -32.87
N ASP A 137 -6.63 6.00 -34.13
CA ASP A 137 -6.68 4.84 -35.02
C ASP A 137 -5.40 4.79 -35.87
N VAL A 138 -4.36 4.16 -35.33
CA VAL A 138 -3.19 3.77 -36.12
C VAL A 138 -3.40 2.31 -36.56
N PRO A 139 -3.26 1.99 -37.86
CA PRO A 139 -3.47 0.64 -38.36
C PRO A 139 -2.48 -0.34 -37.70
N ILE A 140 -3.04 -1.45 -37.21
CA ILE A 140 -2.28 -2.59 -36.68
C ILE A 140 -1.41 -3.13 -37.82
N HIS A 141 -0.09 -2.98 -37.70
CA HIS A 141 0.83 -3.80 -38.48
C HIS A 141 0.72 -5.23 -37.97
N HIS A 142 -0.06 -6.05 -38.68
CA HIS A 142 -0.01 -7.49 -38.58
C HIS A 142 1.38 -7.95 -39.01
N SER A 143 2.22 -8.40 -38.07
CA SER A 143 3.26 -9.37 -38.38
C SER A 143 2.71 -10.76 -38.08
N SER A 144 1.91 -11.26 -39.02
CA SER A 144 1.58 -12.67 -39.13
C SER A 144 2.86 -13.48 -39.35
N ILE A 145 3.00 -14.54 -38.55
CA ILE A 145 3.95 -15.62 -38.77
C ILE A 145 3.67 -16.24 -40.16
N PRO A 146 4.71 -16.64 -40.92
CA PRO A 146 4.62 -17.91 -41.63
C PRO A 146 5.80 -18.85 -41.33
N LYS A 147 5.44 -20.13 -41.36
CA LYS A 147 6.27 -21.32 -41.14
C LYS A 147 7.17 -21.58 -42.38
N HIS A 148 8.42 -22.01 -42.09
CA HIS A 148 9.42 -22.84 -42.83
C HIS A 148 9.12 -23.30 -44.28
N PRO A 149 10.11 -23.49 -45.20
CA PRO A 149 11.12 -24.58 -45.05
C PRO A 149 12.49 -24.47 -45.82
N VAL A 150 13.40 -25.41 -45.49
CA VAL A 150 14.37 -26.13 -46.37
C VAL A 150 15.60 -25.44 -47.00
N GLU A 151 16.77 -25.98 -46.60
CA GLU A 151 18.00 -26.34 -47.37
C GLU A 151 18.62 -25.37 -48.40
N ASN A 152 19.85 -24.91 -48.14
CA ASN A 152 21.05 -25.43 -48.82
C ASN A 152 22.37 -24.90 -48.20
N LYS A 153 23.30 -25.85 -48.04
CA LYS A 153 24.68 -25.90 -47.50
C LYS A 153 25.74 -25.16 -48.40
N PRO A 154 27.09 -25.27 -48.19
CA PRO A 154 27.95 -25.17 -46.99
C PRO A 154 29.34 -24.47 -47.27
N SER A 155 30.26 -24.55 -46.29
CA SER A 155 31.74 -24.42 -46.34
C SER A 155 32.28 -23.05 -45.89
N SER A 156 33.26 -22.91 -44.98
CA SER A 156 34.40 -23.78 -44.66
C SER A 156 34.96 -23.52 -43.24
N SER A 157 35.75 -24.51 -42.81
CA SER A 157 36.48 -24.79 -41.55
C SER A 157 37.22 -23.59 -40.90
N TRP A 158 37.59 -23.61 -39.61
CA TRP A 158 38.52 -24.54 -38.94
C TRP A 158 38.23 -24.75 -37.45
N GLU A 159 38.35 -26.01 -37.03
CA GLU A 159 38.35 -26.50 -35.64
C GLU A 159 39.64 -26.13 -34.90
N SER A 160 39.57 -25.98 -33.57
CA SER A 160 40.49 -26.71 -32.67
C SER A 160 40.11 -26.57 -31.18
N LYS A 161 39.79 -27.74 -30.60
CA LYS A 161 40.20 -28.28 -29.29
C LYS A 161 39.57 -27.75 -27.97
N ASP A 162 38.82 -28.70 -27.38
CA ASP A 162 38.83 -29.12 -25.97
C ASP A 162 38.16 -28.24 -24.89
N ARG A 163 36.84 -28.44 -24.74
CA ARG A 163 36.15 -28.36 -23.44
C ARG A 163 36.13 -29.74 -22.77
N PRO A 164 36.28 -29.83 -21.43
CA PRO A 164 35.55 -30.82 -20.66
C PRO A 164 34.12 -30.32 -20.41
N ILE A 165 33.15 -31.15 -20.76
CA ILE A 165 31.71 -30.95 -20.52
C ILE A 165 31.41 -31.35 -19.06
N ILE A 166 30.84 -30.43 -18.27
CA ILE A 166 30.20 -30.73 -16.98
C ILE A 166 28.69 -30.85 -17.24
N SER A 167 28.08 -31.96 -16.79
CA SER A 167 26.67 -32.24 -17.07
C SER A 167 25.71 -31.49 -16.13
N PRO A 168 24.43 -31.29 -16.52
CA PRO A 168 23.43 -30.54 -15.73
C PRO A 168 23.19 -31.07 -14.30
N HIS A 169 23.52 -32.34 -14.05
CA HIS A 169 23.42 -32.95 -12.72
C HIS A 169 24.55 -32.51 -11.78
N GLN A 170 25.75 -32.21 -12.29
CA GLN A 170 26.85 -31.68 -11.49
C GLN A 170 26.61 -30.19 -11.15
N GLN A 171 25.99 -29.41 -12.04
CA GLN A 171 25.60 -28.03 -11.77
C GLN A 171 24.59 -27.90 -10.60
N LYS A 172 23.59 -28.79 -10.54
CA LYS A 172 22.61 -28.82 -9.44
C LYS A 172 23.23 -29.24 -8.10
N ARG A 173 24.24 -30.13 -8.12
CA ARG A 173 24.91 -30.61 -6.90
C ARG A 173 25.88 -29.57 -6.34
N VAL A 174 26.54 -28.81 -7.20
CA VAL A 174 27.41 -27.69 -6.81
C VAL A 174 26.58 -26.59 -6.15
N ASN A 175 25.46 -26.17 -6.76
CA ASN A 175 24.58 -25.13 -6.17
C ASN A 175 23.98 -25.54 -4.82
N HIS A 176 23.60 -26.81 -4.64
CA HIS A 176 23.06 -27.31 -3.37
C HIS A 176 24.11 -27.36 -2.26
N ASN A 177 25.36 -27.70 -2.60
CA ASN A 177 26.46 -27.71 -1.65
C ASN A 177 26.89 -26.29 -1.26
N THR A 178 26.90 -25.32 -2.19
CA THR A 178 27.20 -23.92 -1.89
C THR A 178 26.13 -23.28 -0.99
N LEU A 179 24.85 -23.64 -1.19
CA LEU A 179 23.75 -23.19 -0.32
C LEU A 179 23.82 -23.80 1.08
N LYS A 180 24.16 -25.09 1.20
CA LYS A 180 24.39 -25.74 2.50
C LYS A 180 25.58 -25.13 3.24
N GLU A 181 26.65 -24.78 2.52
CA GLU A 181 27.84 -24.16 3.09
C GLU A 181 27.54 -22.75 3.61
N LEU A 182 26.81 -21.93 2.83
CA LEU A 182 26.34 -20.59 3.24
C LEU A 182 25.45 -20.63 4.48
N VAL A 183 24.48 -21.55 4.52
CA VAL A 183 23.60 -21.75 5.69
C VAL A 183 24.39 -22.24 6.90
N SER A 184 25.38 -23.12 6.72
CA SER A 184 26.25 -23.60 7.80
C SER A 184 27.17 -22.52 8.38
N ARG A 185 27.56 -21.53 7.56
CA ARG A 185 28.42 -20.40 7.98
C ARG A 185 27.63 -19.35 8.75
N LEU A 186 26.37 -19.12 8.38
CA LEU A 186 25.45 -18.25 9.11
C LEU A 186 25.02 -18.86 10.45
N ALA A 187 24.82 -20.17 10.50
CA ALA A 187 24.49 -20.90 11.73
C ALA A 187 25.64 -20.93 12.77
N LYS A 188 26.88 -20.63 12.38
CA LYS A 188 28.07 -20.64 13.25
C LYS A 188 28.46 -19.28 13.84
N GLY A 189 27.63 -18.23 13.65
CA GLY A 189 27.70 -16.98 14.41
C GLY A 189 29.10 -16.34 14.53
N THR A 190 29.78 -16.07 13.42
CA THR A 190 31.05 -15.31 13.45
C THR A 190 30.84 -13.85 13.09
N SER A 191 31.17 -12.99 14.05
CA SER A 191 31.13 -11.51 13.96
C SER A 191 32.19 -10.98 13.01
N LEU A 192 31.82 -10.01 12.16
CA LEU A 192 32.72 -9.33 11.23
C LEU A 192 33.16 -7.99 11.84
N ASN A 193 34.40 -7.93 12.36
CA ASN A 193 35.34 -6.79 12.28
C ASN A 193 36.41 -6.88 13.39
N VAL A 194 37.64 -7.30 13.03
CA VAL A 194 38.89 -6.67 13.51
C VAL A 194 39.94 -6.80 12.39
N SER A 195 40.66 -5.71 12.15
CA SER A 195 41.56 -5.41 11.04
C SER A 195 42.80 -6.30 10.91
N GLN A 196 43.39 -6.25 9.71
CA GLN A 196 44.64 -6.88 9.25
C GLN A 196 45.84 -6.65 10.19
N SER A 197 46.61 -7.70 10.49
CA SER A 197 48.06 -7.76 10.20
C SER A 197 48.67 -9.11 10.60
N SER A 198 49.76 -9.43 9.89
CA SER A 198 50.80 -10.42 10.19
C SER A 198 50.60 -11.88 9.73
N TYR A 199 51.64 -12.30 9.03
CA TYR A 199 51.86 -13.48 8.22
C TYR A 199 52.26 -14.72 9.03
N LEU A 200 51.98 -15.88 8.41
CA LEU A 200 52.81 -17.09 8.32
C LEU A 200 52.97 -18.03 9.54
N THR A 201 53.02 -19.32 9.18
CA THR A 201 53.37 -20.53 9.95
C THR A 201 52.40 -20.95 11.06
N GLY A 202 52.00 -22.21 11.23
CA GLY A 202 52.35 -23.48 10.61
C GLY A 202 51.89 -24.61 11.56
N SER A 203 51.66 -25.79 10.97
CA SER A 203 51.59 -27.12 11.61
C SER A 203 50.27 -27.64 12.19
N MET A 204 50.11 -28.95 11.98
CA MET A 204 48.95 -29.80 12.19
C MET A 204 48.95 -30.50 13.57
N LYS A 205 47.80 -31.14 13.86
CA LYS A 205 47.58 -32.45 14.54
C LYS A 205 47.05 -32.45 16.00
N PRO A 206 46.35 -33.53 16.44
CA PRO A 206 44.91 -33.51 16.80
C PRO A 206 44.64 -34.00 18.25
N VAL A 207 43.36 -34.19 18.64
CA VAL A 207 42.79 -35.34 19.42
C VAL A 207 41.56 -34.96 20.27
N ASN A 208 40.54 -35.83 20.21
CA ASN A 208 39.43 -36.20 21.13
C ASN A 208 38.84 -35.16 22.10
N GLY A 209 37.54 -35.00 22.29
CA GLY A 209 36.45 -35.97 22.21
C GLY A 209 35.76 -35.99 23.59
N ASP A 210 34.65 -35.29 23.74
CA ASP A 210 33.55 -35.75 24.60
C ASP A 210 32.22 -35.11 24.19
N ARG A 211 31.16 -35.91 24.19
CA ARG A 211 29.80 -35.54 23.81
C ARG A 211 28.97 -35.50 25.08
N ASP A 212 28.47 -34.32 25.42
CA ASP A 212 27.24 -34.17 26.21
C ASP A 212 26.26 -33.25 25.46
N PRO A 213 24.95 -33.58 25.45
CA PRO A 213 23.95 -32.84 24.68
C PRO A 213 23.57 -31.54 25.39
N VAL A 214 23.98 -30.41 24.82
CA VAL A 214 23.49 -29.09 25.22
C VAL A 214 22.00 -29.01 24.88
N LYS A 215 21.15 -29.11 25.91
CA LYS A 215 19.75 -28.65 25.88
C LYS A 215 19.72 -27.18 25.48
N SER A 216 19.39 -26.87 24.23
CA SER A 216 19.07 -25.50 23.82
C SER A 216 17.63 -25.16 24.21
N VAL A 217 17.42 -24.87 25.49
CA VAL A 217 16.21 -24.20 25.96
C VAL A 217 16.34 -22.74 25.52
N ILE A 218 15.65 -22.33 24.45
CA ILE A 218 15.54 -20.92 24.10
C ILE A 218 14.53 -20.29 25.08
N THR A 219 15.05 -19.84 26.22
CA THR A 219 14.30 -19.02 27.16
C THR A 219 14.38 -17.57 26.67
N TYR A 220 13.26 -17.00 26.23
CA TYR A 220 13.19 -15.57 25.92
C TYR A 220 13.22 -14.77 27.22
N SER A 221 14.41 -14.52 27.75
CA SER A 221 14.64 -13.58 28.85
C SER A 221 14.79 -12.16 28.29
N TYR A 222 13.72 -11.37 28.33
CA TYR A 222 13.81 -9.91 28.16
C TYR A 222 14.50 -9.27 29.37
N LYS A 223 15.83 -9.24 29.38
CA LYS A 223 16.62 -8.30 30.21
C LYS A 223 17.89 -7.88 29.47
N GLY A 224 17.72 -7.23 28.32
CA GLY A 224 18.70 -6.27 27.82
C GLY A 224 18.20 -4.88 28.22
N ARG A 225 18.81 -4.25 29.24
CA ARG A 225 18.60 -2.81 29.48
C ARG A 225 19.21 -2.07 28.30
N TYR A 226 18.41 -1.75 27.31
CA TYR A 226 18.77 -0.72 26.35
C TYR A 226 18.64 0.62 27.08
N ASN A 227 19.73 1.39 27.12
CA ASN A 227 19.74 2.73 27.66
C ASN A 227 18.99 3.64 26.68
N VAL A 228 17.70 3.86 26.94
CA VAL A 228 16.80 4.63 26.07
C VAL A 228 17.30 6.06 25.90
N GLU A 229 17.90 6.65 26.94
CA GLU A 229 18.55 7.96 26.91
C GLU A 229 19.71 8.05 25.91
N GLU A 230 20.58 7.04 25.84
CA GLU A 230 21.72 7.03 24.91
C GLU A 230 21.25 6.85 23.44
N TRP A 231 20.12 6.17 23.25
CA TRP A 231 19.45 6.03 21.95
C TRP A 231 18.75 7.32 21.51
N LEU A 232 18.07 8.02 22.43
CA LEU A 232 17.43 9.32 22.17
C LEU A 232 18.45 10.42 21.86
N GLN A 233 19.61 10.41 22.53
CA GLN A 233 20.70 11.35 22.29
C GLN A 233 21.40 11.13 20.93
N LYS A 234 21.43 9.90 20.42
CA LYS A 234 21.95 9.62 19.07
C LYS A 234 21.10 10.18 17.93
N GLN A 235 19.84 10.55 18.20
CA GLN A 235 18.92 11.17 17.25
C GLN A 235 18.86 12.71 17.39
N SER A 236 19.55 13.30 18.37
CA SER A 236 19.56 14.77 18.57
C SER A 236 20.67 15.50 17.82
N ASP A 237 21.59 14.80 17.17
CA ASP A 237 22.65 15.44 16.38
C ASP A 237 22.26 15.54 14.91
N GLY A 238 21.92 16.77 14.50
CA GLY A 238 21.94 17.20 13.11
C GLY A 238 20.57 17.59 12.56
N TYR A 239 20.24 18.87 12.66
CA TYR A 239 19.45 19.52 11.61
C TYR A 239 20.12 19.20 10.27
N PRO A 240 19.42 18.61 9.28
CA PRO A 240 20.03 18.37 7.99
C PRO A 240 20.36 19.72 7.35
N GLN A 241 21.65 19.95 7.18
CA GLN A 241 22.17 20.90 6.22
C GLN A 241 21.50 20.59 4.87
N ARG A 242 20.88 21.61 4.26
CA ARG A 242 20.15 21.55 2.98
C ARG A 242 20.87 20.61 2.00
N SER A 243 20.30 19.43 1.76
CA SER A 243 20.58 18.69 0.54
C SER A 243 19.99 19.49 -0.62
N ASN A 244 20.82 19.84 -1.60
CA ASN A 244 20.42 20.50 -2.85
C ASN A 244 19.39 19.63 -3.60
N GLU A 245 18.12 19.73 -3.22
CA GLU A 245 16.98 19.37 -4.05
C GLU A 245 16.63 20.59 -4.90
N SER A 246 16.50 20.37 -6.22
CA SER A 246 16.17 21.38 -7.22
C SER A 246 15.05 22.33 -6.75
N THR A 247 15.39 23.58 -6.43
CA THR A 247 14.40 24.61 -6.12
C THR A 247 13.57 24.91 -7.36
N SER A 248 12.26 25.13 -7.20
CA SER A 248 11.40 25.52 -8.32
C SER A 248 11.61 26.99 -8.65
N ALA A 249 11.34 27.38 -9.90
CA ALA A 249 11.42 28.77 -10.32
C ALA A 249 10.53 29.71 -9.47
N LEU A 250 9.42 29.21 -8.91
CA LEU A 250 8.56 29.99 -8.02
C LEU A 250 9.23 30.25 -6.65
N VAL A 251 9.87 29.23 -6.07
CA VAL A 251 10.58 29.37 -4.78
C VAL A 251 11.73 30.36 -4.91
N ASP A 252 12.56 30.26 -5.95
CA ASP A 252 13.68 31.18 -6.19
C ASP A 252 13.22 32.63 -6.40
N LEU A 253 12.02 32.81 -6.95
CA LEU A 253 11.44 34.10 -7.26
C LEU A 253 10.85 34.75 -6.00
N ILE A 254 10.20 33.96 -5.15
CA ILE A 254 9.68 34.40 -3.85
C ILE A 254 10.84 34.66 -2.88
N GLU A 255 11.86 33.80 -2.80
CA GLU A 255 13.03 34.03 -1.94
C GLU A 255 13.73 35.36 -2.28
N ARG A 256 13.80 35.72 -3.57
CA ARG A 256 14.32 37.02 -4.03
C ARG A 256 13.41 38.20 -3.70
N PHE A 257 12.09 38.03 -3.81
CA PHE A 257 11.12 39.05 -3.40
C PHE A 257 11.17 39.32 -1.88
N MET A 258 11.48 38.29 -1.09
CA MET A 258 11.31 38.31 0.36
C MET A 258 12.45 38.94 1.17
N GLY A 259 13.64 39.16 0.58
CA GLY A 259 14.80 39.70 1.30
C GLY A 259 15.18 38.82 2.51
N GLY A 260 15.73 37.64 2.22
CA GLY A 260 15.73 36.49 3.13
C GLY A 260 16.49 36.63 4.46
N THR A 261 15.83 37.09 5.53
CA THR A 261 16.32 36.86 6.91
C THR A 261 15.27 36.58 8.00
N ASP A 262 13.96 36.66 7.74
CA ASP A 262 12.95 36.51 8.82
C ASP A 262 11.74 35.64 8.42
N ILE A 263 11.95 34.39 7.99
CA ILE A 263 10.86 33.44 7.69
C ILE A 263 10.68 32.49 8.87
N LEU A 264 9.49 32.48 9.50
CA LEU A 264 9.19 31.63 10.66
C LEU A 264 8.84 30.19 10.27
N SER A 265 8.09 30.03 9.17
CA SER A 265 7.71 28.73 8.62
C SER A 265 7.37 28.89 7.15
N TRP A 266 7.55 27.82 6.36
CA TRP A 266 7.03 27.74 5.01
C TRP A 266 6.56 26.33 4.69
N GLN A 267 5.61 26.23 3.77
CA GLN A 267 5.04 24.98 3.27
C GLN A 267 4.73 25.13 1.78
N ARG A 268 4.96 24.06 1.03
CA ARG A 268 4.73 24.01 -0.42
C ARG A 268 3.71 22.95 -0.75
N TYR A 269 2.78 23.29 -1.63
CA TYR A 269 1.78 22.39 -2.16
C TYR A 269 1.83 22.40 -3.68
N CYS A 270 1.88 21.21 -4.28
CA CYS A 270 1.74 21.04 -5.72
C CYS A 270 0.39 20.36 -5.98
N VAL A 271 -0.56 21.11 -6.53
CA VAL A 271 -1.92 20.62 -6.83
C VAL A 271 -2.19 20.85 -8.32
N HIS A 272 -2.21 19.76 -9.10
CA HIS A 272 -2.24 19.81 -10.58
C HIS A 272 -1.03 20.56 -11.15
N ASN A 273 -1.26 21.63 -11.92
CA ASN A 273 -0.24 22.52 -12.48
C ASN A 273 0.02 23.75 -11.60
N HIS A 274 -0.67 23.84 -10.46
CA HIS A 274 -0.57 24.96 -9.55
C HIS A 274 0.40 24.65 -8.41
N GLU A 275 1.38 25.51 -8.29
CA GLU A 275 2.32 25.50 -7.19
C GLU A 275 1.93 26.60 -6.22
N ILE A 276 1.61 26.22 -4.98
CA ILE A 276 1.20 27.11 -3.90
C ILE A 276 2.28 27.08 -2.84
N LEU A 277 2.76 28.26 -2.45
CA LEU A 277 3.70 28.45 -1.36
C LEU A 277 3.01 29.24 -0.25
N VAL A 278 3.04 28.70 0.96
CA VAL A 278 2.53 29.36 2.16
C VAL A 278 3.71 29.62 3.07
N PHE A 279 3.84 30.82 3.61
CA PHE A 279 4.86 31.10 4.61
C PHE A 279 4.40 32.15 5.61
N SER A 280 5.04 32.18 6.78
CA SER A 280 4.76 33.15 7.83
C SER A 280 5.97 33.99 8.19
N LYS A 281 5.72 35.25 8.52
CA LYS A 281 6.72 36.26 8.88
C LYS A 281 6.17 37.17 9.98
N ILE A 282 7.07 37.72 10.81
CA ILE A 282 6.72 38.86 11.67
C ILE A 282 7.17 40.14 10.97
N ILE A 283 6.24 41.07 10.75
CA ILE A 283 6.52 42.39 10.16
C ILE A 283 6.06 43.44 11.15
N SER A 284 6.97 44.29 11.63
CA SER A 284 6.66 45.36 12.59
C SER A 284 5.94 44.87 13.88
N GLY A 285 6.18 43.61 14.29
CA GLY A 285 5.55 43.00 15.47
C GLY A 285 4.23 42.25 15.21
N ASP A 286 3.71 42.31 14.00
CA ASP A 286 2.50 41.60 13.58
C ASP A 286 2.83 40.27 12.90
N TYR A 287 1.97 39.26 13.08
CA TYR A 287 2.09 38.00 12.35
C TYR A 287 1.44 38.10 10.98
N HIS A 288 2.20 37.81 9.94
CA HIS A 288 1.73 37.76 8.56
C HIS A 288 1.79 36.32 8.02
N ILE A 289 0.74 35.92 7.31
CA ILE A 289 0.72 34.72 6.48
C ILE A 289 0.62 35.13 5.02
N PHE A 290 1.59 34.71 4.23
CA PHE A 290 1.61 34.92 2.80
C PHE A 290 1.22 33.63 2.09
N ILE A 291 0.32 33.76 1.13
CA ILE A 291 -0.10 32.67 0.25
C ILE A 291 0.24 33.11 -1.18
N SER A 292 1.22 32.45 -1.76
CA SER A 292 1.72 32.70 -3.11
C SER A 292 1.40 31.55 -4.05
N SER A 293 1.19 31.85 -5.32
CA SER A 293 0.85 30.85 -6.33
C SER A 293 1.39 31.23 -7.72
N ASN A 294 1.69 30.24 -8.55
CA ASN A 294 2.02 30.42 -9.97
C ASN A 294 0.79 30.60 -10.88
N THR A 295 -0.39 30.86 -10.31
CA THR A 295 -1.65 31.09 -11.04
C THR A 295 -1.60 32.35 -11.90
N LYS A 296 -2.43 32.39 -12.94
CA LYS A 296 -2.59 33.53 -13.85
C LYS A 296 -4.07 33.90 -13.94
N GLY A 297 -4.36 35.19 -14.07
CA GLY A 297 -5.72 35.71 -14.17
C GLY A 297 -6.40 35.90 -12.82
N ALA A 298 -7.73 36.05 -12.82
CA ALA A 298 -8.49 36.32 -11.60
C ALA A 298 -8.47 35.11 -10.64
N THR A 299 -7.75 35.26 -9.53
CA THR A 299 -7.58 34.22 -8.50
C THR A 299 -8.02 34.78 -7.15
N ILE A 300 -8.80 33.99 -6.41
CA ILE A 300 -9.42 34.38 -5.14
C ILE A 300 -8.99 33.39 -4.05
N LEU A 301 -8.53 33.91 -2.92
CA LEU A 301 -8.36 33.18 -1.67
C LEU A 301 -9.68 33.20 -0.89
N HIS A 302 -10.27 32.04 -0.61
CA HIS A 302 -11.44 31.92 0.25
C HIS A 302 -11.01 31.29 1.58
N TRP A 303 -11.09 32.04 2.68
CA TRP A 303 -10.41 31.71 3.92
C TRP A 303 -11.19 32.09 5.19
N GLY A 304 -10.83 31.41 6.28
CA GLY A 304 -11.29 31.65 7.64
C GLY A 304 -10.14 31.53 8.63
N VAL A 305 -10.31 32.09 9.84
CA VAL A 305 -9.31 32.00 10.90
C VAL A 305 -9.56 30.82 11.83
N SER A 306 -8.48 30.27 12.35
CA SER A 306 -8.46 29.23 13.37
C SER A 306 -7.89 29.82 14.66
N LYS A 307 -8.70 29.89 15.72
CA LYS A 307 -8.31 30.55 16.98
C LYS A 307 -7.78 29.56 18.01
N SER A 308 -8.39 28.38 18.10
CA SER A 308 -8.06 27.37 19.12
C SER A 308 -7.68 26.02 18.52
N SER A 309 -8.07 25.72 17.28
CA SER A 309 -7.77 24.43 16.64
C SER A 309 -7.58 24.58 15.12
N PRO A 310 -6.65 23.84 14.49
CA PRO A 310 -6.45 23.85 13.03
C PRO A 310 -7.70 23.48 12.20
N CYS A 311 -8.66 22.76 12.79
CA CYS A 311 -9.91 22.37 12.13
C CYS A 311 -11.03 23.42 12.26
N GLU A 312 -10.81 24.46 13.07
CA GLU A 312 -11.77 25.52 13.33
C GLU A 312 -11.85 26.49 12.14
N TRP A 313 -13.07 26.84 11.72
CA TRP A 313 -13.34 27.84 10.70
C TRP A 313 -14.20 28.95 11.28
N LEU A 314 -13.57 30.08 11.62
CA LEU A 314 -14.27 31.28 12.05
C LEU A 314 -14.17 32.37 10.99
N VAL A 315 -15.22 33.21 10.92
CA VAL A 315 -15.20 34.42 10.10
C VAL A 315 -14.08 35.33 10.61
N PRO A 316 -13.11 35.71 9.79
CA PRO A 316 -12.04 36.60 10.21
C PRO A 316 -12.60 37.98 10.55
N PRO A 317 -12.13 38.64 11.62
CA PRO A 317 -12.48 40.04 11.92
C PRO A 317 -12.15 40.98 10.75
N VAL A 318 -12.94 42.02 10.53
CA VAL A 318 -12.78 42.92 9.38
C VAL A 318 -11.43 43.64 9.40
N GLU A 319 -10.87 43.86 10.59
CA GLU A 319 -9.58 44.53 10.77
C GLU A 319 -8.37 43.77 10.21
N ILE A 320 -8.51 42.46 9.94
CA ILE A 320 -7.44 41.61 9.39
C ILE A 320 -7.66 41.28 7.92
N TRP A 321 -8.66 41.89 7.28
CA TRP A 321 -8.97 41.61 5.89
C TRP A 321 -7.96 42.32 4.97
N PRO A 322 -7.34 41.60 4.02
CA PRO A 322 -6.58 42.22 2.95
C PRO A 322 -7.43 43.23 2.16
N GLU A 323 -6.79 44.22 1.54
CA GLU A 323 -7.50 45.22 0.73
C GLU A 323 -8.40 44.57 -0.34
N ASN A 324 -9.58 45.17 -0.57
CA ASN A 324 -10.60 44.68 -1.51
C ASN A 324 -11.15 43.27 -1.21
N SER A 325 -11.08 42.82 0.04
CA SER A 325 -11.72 41.58 0.47
C SER A 325 -13.23 41.76 0.71
N LYS A 326 -13.98 40.66 0.61
CA LYS A 326 -15.43 40.63 0.85
C LYS A 326 -15.86 39.43 1.68
N LEU A 327 -16.93 39.59 2.45
CA LEU A 327 -17.59 38.49 3.17
C LEU A 327 -18.46 37.68 2.21
N VAL A 328 -18.27 36.37 2.18
CA VAL A 328 -19.11 35.44 1.42
C VAL A 328 -19.36 34.19 2.25
N SER A 329 -20.62 33.88 2.56
CA SER A 329 -21.04 32.61 3.18
C SER A 329 -20.25 32.22 4.44
N GLY A 330 -19.96 33.16 5.33
CA GLY A 330 -19.21 32.88 6.56
C GLY A 330 -17.70 32.73 6.37
N ALA A 331 -17.15 33.32 5.30
CA ALA A 331 -15.73 33.32 4.99
C ALA A 331 -15.31 34.65 4.34
N CYS A 332 -14.02 34.97 4.44
CA CYS A 332 -13.45 36.10 3.72
C CYS A 332 -12.94 35.65 2.36
N GLN A 333 -13.23 36.42 1.32
CA GLN A 333 -12.64 36.27 -0.01
C GLN A 333 -11.71 37.43 -0.31
N SER A 334 -10.45 37.13 -0.58
CA SER A 334 -9.39 38.10 -0.88
C SER A 334 -8.80 37.82 -2.25
N ASN A 335 -8.56 38.85 -3.05
CA ASN A 335 -8.01 38.68 -4.38
C ASN A 335 -6.48 38.56 -4.32
N PHE A 336 -5.92 37.65 -5.11
CA PHE A 336 -4.48 37.59 -5.29
C PHE A 336 -3.98 38.79 -6.09
N ILE A 337 -2.81 39.30 -5.72
CA ILE A 337 -2.15 40.43 -6.37
C ILE A 337 -0.96 39.92 -7.17
N ASP A 338 -0.86 40.35 -8.44
CA ASP A 338 0.29 40.02 -9.29
C ASP A 338 1.55 40.75 -8.82
N LYS A 339 2.65 40.00 -8.72
CA LYS A 339 3.99 40.49 -8.43
C LYS A 339 4.92 40.11 -9.58
N PHE A 340 5.64 41.11 -10.06
CA PHE A 340 6.60 40.97 -11.15
C PHE A 340 8.01 41.11 -10.59
N THR A 341 8.84 40.14 -10.89
CA THR A 341 10.29 40.21 -10.69
C THR A 341 10.94 40.08 -12.07
N GLY A 342 12.17 40.56 -12.25
CA GLY A 342 12.85 40.53 -13.55
C GLY A 342 12.95 39.14 -14.22
N ASN A 343 12.69 38.05 -13.47
CA ASN A 343 12.78 36.66 -13.92
C ASN A 343 11.42 35.93 -14.01
N GLY A 344 10.29 36.63 -13.80
CA GLY A 344 8.95 36.04 -13.90
C GLY A 344 7.89 36.74 -13.05
N SER A 345 6.66 36.25 -13.08
CA SER A 345 5.55 36.76 -12.27
C SER A 345 4.91 35.66 -11.42
N PHE A 346 4.39 36.06 -10.27
CA PHE A 346 3.61 35.20 -9.37
C PHE A 346 2.48 36.02 -8.74
N GLN A 347 1.52 35.33 -8.15
CA GLN A 347 0.40 35.93 -7.46
C GLN A 347 0.55 35.72 -5.96
N VAL A 348 0.22 36.72 -5.13
CA VAL A 348 0.30 36.62 -3.66
C VAL A 348 -0.85 37.32 -2.95
N VAL A 349 -1.26 36.76 -1.80
CA VAL A 349 -2.07 37.42 -0.78
C VAL A 349 -1.26 37.50 0.50
N ASP A 350 -1.24 38.68 1.12
CA ASP A 350 -0.70 38.92 2.46
C ASP A 350 -1.87 39.05 3.45
N VAL A 351 -1.94 38.14 4.42
CA VAL A 351 -2.92 38.17 5.51
C VAL A 351 -2.20 38.60 6.79
N ASN A 352 -2.43 39.85 7.21
CA ASN A 352 -1.95 40.36 8.49
C ASN A 352 -2.89 39.89 9.62
N LEU A 353 -2.45 38.91 10.41
CA LEU A 353 -3.18 38.39 11.57
C LEU A 353 -3.01 39.25 12.84
N GLN A 354 -2.22 40.32 12.77
CA GLN A 354 -1.82 41.21 13.87
C GLN A 354 -1.12 40.40 14.99
N SER A 355 -0.83 41.02 16.13
CA SER A 355 -0.38 40.31 17.34
C SER A 355 -1.50 39.49 18.04
N ARG A 356 -2.49 38.97 17.31
CA ARG A 356 -3.62 38.22 17.88
C ARG A 356 -3.29 36.74 18.07
N ASN A 357 -3.88 36.12 19.09
CA ASN A 357 -3.73 34.69 19.38
C ASN A 357 -4.56 33.83 18.40
N PHE A 358 -4.12 33.72 17.15
CA PHE A 358 -4.61 32.74 16.19
C PHE A 358 -3.62 31.58 16.06
N VAL A 359 -4.13 30.37 15.83
CA VAL A 359 -3.31 29.20 15.48
C VAL A 359 -2.93 29.26 13.99
N GLY A 360 -3.77 29.87 13.15
CA GLY A 360 -3.52 30.01 11.72
C GLY A 360 -4.77 30.38 10.93
N ILE A 361 -4.74 30.12 9.63
CA ILE A 361 -5.90 30.24 8.74
C ILE A 361 -6.17 28.94 7.99
N GLN A 362 -7.44 28.66 7.73
CA GLN A 362 -7.85 27.67 6.74
C GLN A 362 -8.25 28.36 5.45
N PHE A 363 -7.92 27.76 4.30
CA PHE A 363 -8.24 28.38 3.02
C PHE A 363 -8.43 27.38 1.87
N VAL A 364 -9.08 27.84 0.81
CA VAL A 364 -9.13 27.22 -0.52
C VAL A 364 -8.95 28.31 -1.57
N ILE A 365 -8.48 27.94 -2.75
CA ILE A 365 -8.21 28.91 -3.83
C ILE A 365 -9.20 28.68 -4.95
N TRP A 366 -9.82 29.74 -5.47
CA TRP A 366 -10.65 29.70 -6.67
C TRP A 366 -9.90 30.37 -7.82
N THR A 367 -9.71 29.65 -8.91
CA THR A 367 -9.06 30.18 -10.12
C THR A 367 -9.64 29.47 -11.35
N GLY A 368 -9.77 30.19 -12.47
CA GLY A 368 -10.19 29.59 -13.75
C GLY A 368 -11.54 28.84 -13.72
N GLY A 369 -12.42 29.14 -12.76
CA GLY A 369 -13.74 28.51 -12.63
C GLY A 369 -13.78 27.22 -11.79
N PHE A 370 -12.72 26.89 -11.05
CA PHE A 370 -12.69 25.71 -10.17
C PHE A 370 -12.03 25.98 -8.81
N TRP A 371 -12.37 25.17 -7.81
CA TRP A 371 -11.78 25.20 -6.47
C TRP A 371 -10.52 24.31 -6.42
N ILE A 372 -9.40 24.90 -6.02
CA ILE A 372 -8.20 24.19 -5.62
C ILE A 372 -8.32 23.89 -4.13
N LYS A 373 -8.20 22.59 -3.79
CA LYS A 373 -8.28 22.04 -2.44
C LYS A 373 -7.11 21.10 -2.18
N ASN A 374 -6.76 20.92 -0.91
CA ASN A 374 -5.73 19.97 -0.50
C ASN A 374 -6.34 18.56 -0.37
N ASN A 375 -6.22 17.73 -1.40
CA ASN A 375 -6.77 16.36 -1.41
C ASN A 375 -8.26 16.28 -1.01
N GLY A 376 -9.06 17.28 -1.42
CA GLY A 376 -10.49 17.39 -1.11
C GLY A 376 -10.83 18.14 0.17
N ALA A 377 -9.85 18.48 1.01
CA ALA A 377 -9.99 19.30 2.21
C ALA A 377 -9.48 20.74 2.02
N ASN A 378 -9.70 21.60 3.02
CA ASN A 378 -9.12 22.94 3.06
C ASN A 378 -7.60 22.85 3.27
N PHE A 379 -6.86 23.83 2.77
CA PHE A 379 -5.49 24.07 3.18
C PHE A 379 -5.48 24.69 4.58
N PHE A 380 -4.41 24.48 5.33
CA PHE A 380 -4.17 25.11 6.62
C PHE A 380 -2.80 25.76 6.64
N ALA A 381 -2.74 27.02 7.08
CA ALA A 381 -1.51 27.79 7.25
C ALA A 381 -1.35 28.16 8.72
N GLY A 382 -0.43 27.49 9.42
CA GLY A 382 -0.22 27.67 10.86
C GLY A 382 0.89 28.68 11.20
N LEU A 383 0.70 29.41 12.30
CA LEU A 383 1.74 30.24 12.93
C LEU A 383 2.58 29.36 13.88
N LYS A 384 3.87 29.17 13.60
CA LYS A 384 4.78 28.48 14.53
C LYS A 384 5.23 29.45 15.61
N GLN A 385 4.84 29.23 16.86
CA GLN A 385 5.46 29.91 18.01
C GLN A 385 6.79 29.21 18.34
N ASN A 386 7.90 29.94 18.22
CA ASN A 386 9.21 29.44 18.64
C ASN A 386 9.27 29.37 20.17
N ASN A 387 9.21 28.18 20.75
CA ASN A 387 9.82 27.93 22.06
C ASN A 387 11.03 27.01 21.86
N PRO A 388 12.26 27.56 21.86
CA PRO A 388 13.49 26.78 21.74
C PRO A 388 13.86 26.25 23.12
N SER A 389 13.26 25.15 23.53
CA SER A 389 13.76 24.33 24.64
C SER A 389 13.12 22.96 24.57
N GLY A 390 13.94 21.91 24.58
CA GLY A 390 13.56 20.51 24.38
C GLY A 390 12.47 19.98 25.33
N ARG A 391 11.23 20.31 25.01
CA ARG A 391 9.98 19.71 25.46
C ARG A 391 9.06 19.67 24.25
N PHE A 392 8.37 18.55 24.04
CA PHE A 392 7.40 18.36 22.95
C PHE A 392 6.57 19.62 22.74
N SER A 393 6.39 20.07 21.49
CA SER A 393 5.48 21.19 21.22
C SER A 393 4.09 20.83 21.74
N GLN A 394 3.38 21.82 22.26
CA GLN A 394 2.02 21.64 22.78
C GLN A 394 1.12 20.95 21.73
N ASP A 395 1.26 21.31 20.46
CA ASP A 395 0.53 20.72 19.32
C ASP A 395 0.83 19.22 19.12
N THR A 396 2.10 18.81 19.24
CA THR A 396 2.48 17.40 19.13
C THR A 396 1.94 16.59 20.31
N LYS A 397 1.92 17.18 21.51
CA LYS A 397 1.32 16.56 22.69
C LYS A 397 -0.19 16.40 22.52
N GLU A 398 -0.88 17.42 22.02
CA GLU A 398 -2.31 17.38 21.74
C GLU A 398 -2.66 16.35 20.66
N PHE A 399 -1.84 16.24 19.60
CA PHE A 399 -2.02 15.21 18.58
C PHE A 399 -1.87 13.80 19.16
N VAL A 400 -0.84 13.55 19.99
CA VAL A 400 -0.65 12.23 20.60
C VAL A 400 -1.80 11.90 21.55
N ILE A 401 -2.28 12.87 22.33
CA ILE A 401 -3.47 12.69 23.17
C ILE A 401 -4.67 12.32 22.31
N TRP A 402 -4.93 13.07 21.23
CA TRP A 402 -6.00 12.77 20.30
C TRP A 402 -5.88 11.36 19.69
N LEU A 403 -4.69 10.96 19.24
CA LEU A 403 -4.47 9.64 18.66
C LEU A 403 -4.75 8.52 19.66
N LEU A 404 -4.27 8.67 20.90
CA LEU A 404 -4.50 7.69 21.96
C LEU A 404 -5.97 7.64 22.37
N ASP A 405 -6.65 8.78 22.41
CA ASP A 405 -8.09 8.86 22.68
C ASP A 405 -8.90 8.18 21.57
N GLU A 406 -8.56 8.40 20.30
CA GLU A 406 -9.21 7.71 19.17
C GLU A 406 -8.98 6.20 19.21
N ILE A 407 -7.76 5.77 19.50
CA ILE A 407 -7.44 4.35 19.68
C ILE A 407 -8.32 3.77 20.79
N SER A 408 -8.38 4.44 21.96
CA SER A 408 -9.17 3.99 23.10
C SER A 408 -10.67 3.94 22.79
N GLN A 409 -11.22 4.96 22.12
CA GLN A 409 -12.64 5.03 21.76
C GLN A 409 -13.02 3.96 20.73
N ARG A 410 -12.15 3.72 19.75
CA ARG A 410 -12.40 2.74 18.67
C ARG A 410 -12.00 1.31 19.04
N GLU A 411 -11.35 1.09 20.18
CA GLU A 411 -10.98 -0.25 20.66
C GLU A 411 -12.20 -1.17 20.77
N LYS A 412 -13.38 -0.62 21.13
CA LYS A 412 -14.64 -1.38 21.20
C LYS A 412 -15.07 -1.93 19.83
N GLU A 413 -14.79 -1.23 18.74
CA GLU A 413 -15.02 -1.75 17.39
C GLU A 413 -13.86 -2.64 16.92
N ALA A 414 -12.64 -2.32 17.33
CA ALA A 414 -11.46 -3.13 17.02
C ALA A 414 -11.51 -4.53 17.66
N GLU A 415 -12.09 -4.68 18.85
CA GLU A 415 -12.23 -5.98 19.53
C GLU A 415 -13.21 -6.94 18.85
N ARG A 416 -14.02 -6.47 17.87
CA ARG A 416 -14.92 -7.35 17.13
C ARG A 416 -14.14 -8.39 16.33
N SER A 417 -13.09 -7.98 15.63
CA SER A 417 -12.17 -8.89 14.95
C SER A 417 -10.86 -8.20 14.55
N LEU A 418 -9.82 -8.99 14.32
CA LEU A 418 -8.53 -8.50 13.79
C LEU A 418 -8.68 -7.74 12.47
N MET A 419 -9.64 -8.09 11.61
CA MET A 419 -9.95 -7.34 10.39
C MET A 419 -10.35 -5.89 10.69
N HIS A 420 -11.24 -5.66 11.67
CA HIS A 420 -11.64 -4.31 12.07
C HIS A 420 -10.45 -3.54 12.64
N ARG A 421 -9.68 -4.19 13.53
CA ARG A 421 -8.48 -3.58 14.12
C ARG A 421 -7.49 -3.14 13.05
N PHE A 422 -7.17 -3.98 12.07
CA PHE A 422 -6.22 -3.61 11.01
C PHE A 422 -6.76 -2.53 10.07
N ASN A 423 -8.07 -2.50 9.79
CA ASN A 423 -8.67 -1.40 9.03
C ASN A 423 -8.57 -0.07 9.80
N ILE A 424 -8.87 -0.06 11.10
CA ILE A 424 -8.74 1.13 11.95
C ILE A 424 -7.27 1.54 12.05
N ALA A 425 -6.35 0.59 12.25
CA ALA A 425 -4.91 0.85 12.28
C ALA A 425 -4.41 1.46 10.95
N THR A 426 -4.93 0.99 9.81
CA THR A 426 -4.63 1.57 8.49
C THR A 426 -5.08 3.02 8.42
N GLU A 427 -6.32 3.32 8.80
CA GLU A 427 -6.86 4.69 8.80
C GLU A 427 -6.04 5.62 9.73
N LEU A 428 -5.80 5.21 10.97
CA LEU A 428 -5.08 6.03 11.94
C LEU A 428 -3.60 6.22 11.56
N THR A 429 -2.97 5.21 10.97
CA THR A 429 -1.60 5.32 10.46
C THR A 429 -1.54 6.27 9.26
N GLU A 430 -2.51 6.19 8.35
CA GLU A 430 -2.61 7.09 7.20
C GLU A 430 -2.76 8.55 7.67
N ARG A 431 -3.58 8.80 8.71
CA ARG A 431 -3.78 10.13 9.29
C ARG A 431 -2.56 10.65 10.05
N SER A 432 -1.77 9.77 10.64
CA SER A 432 -0.65 10.15 11.53
C SER A 432 0.72 10.16 10.84
N ARG A 433 0.85 9.63 9.62
CA ARG A 433 2.16 9.47 8.94
C ARG A 433 2.92 10.78 8.67
N ASN A 434 2.23 11.93 8.68
CA ASN A 434 2.82 13.23 8.40
C ASN A 434 3.15 14.02 9.68
N GLU A 435 2.73 13.53 10.85
CA GLU A 435 2.85 14.21 12.15
C GLU A 435 4.13 13.80 12.91
N GLY A 436 5.12 13.26 12.18
CA GLY A 436 6.38 12.75 12.71
C GLY A 436 6.28 11.36 13.37
N GLY A 437 7.41 10.88 13.91
CA GLY A 437 7.54 9.51 14.42
C GLY A 437 6.62 9.16 15.61
N LEU A 438 6.07 10.15 16.32
CA LEU A 438 5.20 9.92 17.49
C LEU A 438 3.85 9.28 17.12
N GLY A 439 3.31 9.60 15.95
CA GLY A 439 2.11 8.94 15.43
C GLY A 439 2.34 7.44 15.26
N LEU A 440 3.46 7.07 14.65
CA LEU A 440 3.87 5.68 14.48
C LEU A 440 4.16 4.99 15.82
N ILE A 441 4.71 5.70 16.81
CA ILE A 441 4.90 5.17 18.16
C ILE A 441 3.55 4.84 18.81
N GLY A 442 2.54 5.69 18.69
CA GLY A 442 1.19 5.39 19.20
C GLY A 442 0.60 4.12 18.59
N ILE A 443 0.72 3.97 17.26
CA ILE A 443 0.31 2.76 16.54
C ILE A 443 1.11 1.53 16.98
N LEU A 444 2.43 1.67 17.15
CA LEU A 444 3.31 0.61 17.65
C LEU A 444 2.88 0.13 19.03
N VAL A 445 2.64 1.05 19.97
CA VAL A 445 2.20 0.68 21.32
C VAL A 445 0.90 -0.10 21.23
N TRP A 446 -0.09 0.39 20.50
CA TRP A 446 -1.39 -0.28 20.38
C TRP A 446 -1.28 -1.69 19.78
N LEU A 447 -0.54 -1.85 18.67
CA LEU A 447 -0.38 -3.15 18.02
C LEU A 447 0.51 -4.11 18.81
N ARG A 448 1.43 -3.59 19.62
CA ARG A 448 2.20 -4.41 20.57
C ARG A 448 1.30 -4.97 21.68
N PHE A 449 0.38 -4.18 22.22
CA PHE A 449 -0.60 -4.67 23.19
C PHE A 449 -1.48 -5.79 22.58
N MET A 450 -1.86 -5.66 21.31
CA MET A 450 -2.52 -6.72 20.56
C MET A 450 -1.64 -7.97 20.44
N ALA A 451 -0.39 -7.83 19.99
CA ALA A 451 0.54 -8.95 19.79
C ALA A 451 0.84 -9.71 21.10
N CYS A 452 0.90 -9.00 22.22
CA CYS A 452 1.07 -9.57 23.55
C CYS A 452 -0.22 -10.15 24.17
N ARG A 453 -1.33 -10.18 23.44
CA ARG A 453 -2.66 -10.66 23.90
C ARG A 453 -3.23 -9.87 25.09
N HIS A 454 -2.82 -8.62 25.28
CA HIS A 454 -3.42 -7.73 26.26
C HIS A 454 -4.74 -7.12 25.76
N LEU A 455 -4.98 -7.16 24.46
CA LEU A 455 -6.24 -6.73 23.83
C LEU A 455 -7.01 -7.94 23.29
N THR A 456 -8.33 -7.85 23.36
CA THR A 456 -9.23 -8.85 22.79
C THR A 456 -9.14 -8.82 21.27
N TRP A 457 -8.90 -9.98 20.64
CA TRP A 457 -8.74 -10.07 19.18
C TRP A 457 -10.06 -10.17 18.44
N ASN A 458 -11.07 -10.78 19.04
CA ASN A 458 -12.39 -10.98 18.46
C ASN A 458 -13.41 -11.15 19.58
N LYS A 459 -14.65 -10.72 19.31
CA LYS A 459 -15.78 -10.83 20.22
C LYS A 459 -17.08 -10.88 19.44
N ASN A 460 -17.72 -12.05 19.45
CA ASN A 460 -19.04 -12.29 18.88
C ASN A 460 -19.20 -11.81 17.42
N TYR A 461 -18.14 -11.91 16.61
CA TYR A 461 -18.19 -11.52 15.20
C TYR A 461 -17.39 -12.49 14.35
N ASN A 462 -18.00 -13.03 13.30
CA ASN A 462 -17.36 -14.01 12.43
C ASN A 462 -16.77 -13.31 11.20
N VAL A 463 -15.48 -13.52 10.96
CA VAL A 463 -14.73 -13.02 9.80
C VAL A 463 -13.96 -14.13 9.14
N LYS A 464 -14.13 -14.23 7.82
CA LYS A 464 -13.39 -15.23 7.05
C LYS A 464 -11.89 -14.91 7.04
N PRO A 465 -11.00 -15.91 7.09
CA PRO A 465 -9.55 -15.70 7.03
C PRO A 465 -9.08 -14.81 5.87
N ARG A 466 -9.74 -14.88 4.70
CA ARG A 466 -9.46 -13.99 3.55
C ARG A 466 -9.62 -12.51 3.88
N GLU A 467 -10.65 -12.13 4.62
CA GLU A 467 -10.94 -10.73 4.96
C GLU A 467 -9.92 -10.19 5.97
N ILE A 468 -9.49 -11.01 6.93
CA ILE A 468 -8.40 -10.68 7.87
C ILE A 468 -7.09 -10.50 7.10
N SER A 469 -6.77 -11.44 6.21
CA SER A 469 -5.58 -11.41 5.37
C SER A 469 -5.52 -10.16 4.48
N GLU A 470 -6.66 -9.75 3.90
CA GLU A 470 -6.75 -8.58 3.03
C GLU A 470 -6.65 -7.26 3.82
N ALA A 471 -7.25 -7.17 5.01
CA ALA A 471 -7.09 -6.00 5.88
C ALA A 471 -5.64 -5.84 6.35
N LEU A 472 -4.99 -6.95 6.67
CA LEU A 472 -3.59 -6.99 7.04
C LEU A 472 -2.68 -6.61 5.87
N ASP A 473 -2.97 -7.08 4.66
CA ASP A 473 -2.26 -6.71 3.42
C ASP A 473 -2.34 -5.20 3.15
N ARG A 474 -3.52 -4.59 3.32
CA ARG A 474 -3.68 -3.13 3.20
C ARG A 474 -2.81 -2.38 4.20
N PHE A 475 -2.81 -2.83 5.45
CA PHE A 475 -2.04 -2.22 6.52
C PHE A 475 -0.52 -2.34 6.26
N THR A 476 -0.03 -3.52 5.91
CA THR A 476 1.40 -3.75 5.65
C THR A 476 1.88 -3.05 4.38
N ASN A 477 1.04 -2.93 3.34
CA ASN A 477 1.33 -2.11 2.16
C ASN A 477 1.44 -0.61 2.50
N LEU A 478 0.62 -0.09 3.43
CA LEU A 478 0.80 1.26 3.94
C LEU A 478 2.14 1.42 4.66
N LEU A 479 2.47 0.52 5.57
CA LEU A 479 3.75 0.51 6.27
C LEU A 479 4.93 0.45 5.29
N GLN A 480 4.85 -0.38 4.25
CA GLN A 480 5.88 -0.44 3.20
C GLN A 480 6.06 0.91 2.49
N ARG A 481 4.96 1.62 2.16
CA ARG A 481 5.04 2.95 1.55
C ARG A 481 5.72 3.96 2.48
N ILE A 482 5.39 3.94 3.77
CA ILE A 482 6.03 4.80 4.78
C ILE A 482 7.52 4.47 4.88
N TYR A 483 7.87 3.18 4.94
CA TYR A 483 9.26 2.72 4.98
C TYR A 483 10.11 3.22 3.80
N LEU A 484 9.53 3.23 2.60
CA LEU A 484 10.21 3.71 1.39
C LEU A 484 10.36 5.24 1.38
N ASN A 485 9.30 5.95 1.76
CA ASN A 485 9.21 7.41 1.60
C ASN A 485 9.83 8.20 2.76
N HIS A 486 9.85 7.65 3.98
CA HIS A 486 10.30 8.35 5.18
C HIS A 486 11.48 7.62 5.86
N PRO A 487 12.74 7.93 5.49
CA PRO A 487 13.92 7.25 6.04
C PRO A 487 14.04 7.27 7.56
N ASN A 488 13.62 8.38 8.20
CA ASN A 488 13.70 8.56 9.66
C ASN A 488 12.71 7.65 10.42
N ASP A 489 11.64 7.21 9.77
CA ASP A 489 10.58 6.41 10.39
C ASP A 489 10.80 4.89 10.22
N ARG A 490 11.81 4.48 9.45
CA ARG A 490 12.03 3.09 9.05
C ARG A 490 12.11 2.12 10.22
N GLU A 491 12.81 2.49 11.29
CA GLU A 491 12.94 1.62 12.47
C GLU A 491 11.60 1.45 13.18
N MET A 492 10.81 2.53 13.32
CA MET A 492 9.46 2.44 13.90
C MET A 492 8.56 1.57 13.05
N VAL A 493 8.61 1.73 11.73
CA VAL A 493 7.85 0.87 10.81
C VAL A 493 8.24 -0.60 10.94
N ARG A 494 9.54 -0.92 11.05
CA ARG A 494 10.00 -2.30 11.26
C ARG A 494 9.48 -2.87 12.58
N LEU A 495 9.48 -2.08 13.65
CA LEU A 495 8.94 -2.50 14.95
C LEU A 495 7.43 -2.76 14.89
N ILE A 496 6.67 -1.94 14.14
CA ILE A 496 5.24 -2.18 13.92
C ILE A 496 5.05 -3.48 13.12
N MET A 497 5.81 -3.66 12.04
CA MET A 497 5.77 -4.88 11.21
C MET A 497 6.10 -6.13 12.02
N ALA A 498 6.95 -6.05 13.04
CA ALA A 498 7.24 -7.17 13.94
C ALA A 498 6.06 -7.56 14.85
N CYS A 499 5.08 -6.67 15.03
CA CYS A 499 3.90 -6.92 15.87
C CYS A 499 2.70 -7.48 15.09
N VAL A 500 2.80 -7.59 13.76
CA VAL A 500 1.68 -8.00 12.90
C VAL A 500 2.11 -9.07 11.91
N GLY A 501 1.14 -9.83 11.39
CA GLY A 501 1.39 -10.74 10.27
C GLY A 501 1.61 -9.99 8.95
N ARG A 502 1.96 -10.73 7.91
CA ARG A 502 2.18 -10.16 6.57
C ARG A 502 0.87 -9.78 5.88
N GLY A 503 -0.15 -10.65 6.02
CA GLY A 503 -1.35 -10.60 5.19
C GLY A 503 -1.10 -11.06 3.75
N GLY A 504 -2.11 -10.89 2.92
CA GLY A 504 -2.05 -11.18 1.49
C GLY A 504 -3.41 -11.01 0.82
N SER A 505 -3.38 -10.64 -0.46
CA SER A 505 -4.56 -10.55 -1.31
C SER A 505 -4.94 -11.90 -1.95
N GLY A 506 -6.15 -11.97 -2.52
CA GLY A 506 -6.59 -13.13 -3.29
C GLY A 506 -6.86 -14.38 -2.45
N ASP A 507 -6.17 -15.47 -2.78
CA ASP A 507 -6.36 -16.81 -2.23
C ASP A 507 -5.55 -17.06 -0.95
N VAL A 508 -4.54 -16.24 -0.63
CA VAL A 508 -3.62 -16.47 0.49
C VAL A 508 -4.35 -16.72 1.81
N GLY A 509 -5.29 -15.85 2.18
CA GLY A 509 -6.11 -16.07 3.38
C GLY A 509 -7.16 -17.17 3.19
N GLN A 510 -7.68 -17.39 1.98
CA GLN A 510 -8.66 -18.44 1.71
C GLN A 510 -8.06 -19.85 1.89
N ARG A 511 -6.77 -20.03 1.56
CA ARG A 511 -6.04 -21.29 1.73
C ARG A 511 -6.04 -21.78 3.18
N ILE A 512 -6.09 -20.87 4.17
CA ILE A 512 -6.24 -21.25 5.58
C ILE A 512 -7.49 -22.11 5.78
N ARG A 513 -8.61 -21.75 5.14
CA ARG A 513 -9.87 -22.50 5.23
C ARG A 513 -9.89 -23.74 4.35
N ASP A 514 -9.31 -23.66 3.15
CA ASP A 514 -9.40 -24.76 2.19
C ASP A 514 -8.45 -25.92 2.57
N GLU A 515 -7.24 -25.61 3.03
CA GLU A 515 -6.23 -26.63 3.35
C GLU A 515 -6.52 -27.36 4.66
N ILE A 516 -7.15 -26.72 5.65
CA ILE A 516 -7.59 -27.43 6.86
C ILE A 516 -8.66 -28.47 6.53
N LEU A 517 -9.58 -28.17 5.60
CA LEU A 517 -10.56 -29.13 5.11
C LEU A 517 -9.90 -30.33 4.40
N LEU A 518 -8.80 -30.10 3.67
CA LEU A 518 -8.01 -31.18 3.07
C LEU A 518 -7.37 -32.06 4.14
N ILE A 519 -6.81 -31.49 5.21
CA ILE A 519 -6.25 -32.26 6.34
C ILE A 519 -7.33 -33.12 6.99
N LEU A 520 -8.49 -32.54 7.31
CA LEU A 520 -9.62 -33.23 7.91
C LEU A 520 -10.11 -34.40 7.04
N ARG A 521 -10.18 -34.19 5.72
CA ARG A 521 -10.64 -35.20 4.76
C ARG A 521 -9.62 -36.32 4.59
N ASN A 522 -8.34 -35.99 4.39
CA ASN A 522 -7.29 -36.97 4.08
C ASN A 522 -6.97 -37.88 5.26
N ASN A 523 -7.24 -37.42 6.49
CA ASN A 523 -6.89 -38.12 7.74
C ASN A 523 -8.13 -38.59 8.53
N ASP A 524 -9.33 -38.42 7.99
CA ASP A 524 -10.62 -38.79 8.63
C ASP A 524 -10.82 -38.16 10.03
N LEU A 525 -10.50 -36.86 10.17
CA LEU A 525 -10.45 -36.14 11.45
C LEU A 525 -11.66 -35.23 11.68
N LYS A 526 -12.86 -35.63 11.27
CA LYS A 526 -14.07 -34.78 11.28
C LYS A 526 -14.72 -34.54 12.64
N THR A 527 -14.07 -34.95 13.73
CA THR A 527 -14.62 -34.86 15.10
C THR A 527 -13.53 -34.48 16.12
N GLY A 528 -13.94 -34.09 17.32
CA GLY A 528 -13.04 -33.72 18.41
C GLY A 528 -12.27 -32.42 18.13
N MET A 529 -11.05 -32.33 18.64
CA MET A 529 -10.24 -31.11 18.63
C MET A 529 -10.04 -30.51 17.24
N MET A 530 -9.86 -31.35 16.21
CA MET A 530 -9.59 -30.87 14.86
C MET A 530 -10.79 -30.16 14.22
N GLU A 531 -12.01 -30.64 14.52
CA GLU A 531 -13.23 -29.97 14.06
C GLU A 531 -13.47 -28.67 14.85
N GLU A 532 -13.23 -28.68 16.16
CA GLU A 532 -13.30 -27.47 16.99
C GLU A 532 -12.33 -26.39 16.48
N TRP A 533 -11.07 -26.78 16.18
CA TRP A 533 -10.07 -25.87 15.64
C TRP A 533 -10.43 -25.37 14.24
N HIS A 534 -10.96 -26.24 13.37
CA HIS A 534 -11.49 -25.84 12.06
C HIS A 534 -12.62 -24.81 12.19
N GLN A 535 -13.57 -25.00 13.10
CA GLN A 535 -14.62 -24.02 13.37
C GLN A 535 -14.04 -22.69 13.86
N LYS A 536 -13.04 -22.72 14.73
CA LYS A 536 -12.31 -21.52 15.17
C LYS A 536 -11.66 -20.80 13.99
N LEU A 537 -10.89 -21.50 13.16
CA LEU A 537 -10.20 -20.95 11.98
C LEU A 537 -11.16 -20.30 10.99
N HIS A 538 -12.30 -20.96 10.73
CA HIS A 538 -13.30 -20.49 9.77
C HIS A 538 -13.95 -19.18 10.21
N ASN A 539 -14.19 -19.02 11.52
CA ASN A 539 -14.85 -17.86 12.09
C ASN A 539 -13.88 -16.73 12.44
N ASN A 540 -12.69 -17.03 12.96
CA ASN A 540 -11.66 -16.04 13.31
C ASN A 540 -10.27 -16.68 13.35
N SER A 541 -9.61 -16.78 12.21
CA SER A 541 -8.20 -17.16 12.20
C SER A 541 -7.32 -16.06 12.82
N SER A 542 -6.32 -16.47 13.58
CA SER A 542 -5.46 -15.57 14.37
C SER A 542 -4.02 -16.11 14.48
N PRO A 543 -3.06 -15.30 14.97
CA PRO A 543 -1.68 -15.76 15.19
C PRO A 543 -1.55 -16.99 16.10
N ASP A 544 -2.51 -17.22 16.99
CA ASP A 544 -2.52 -18.41 17.86
C ASP A 544 -2.64 -19.72 17.07
N ASP A 545 -3.21 -19.69 15.85
CA ASP A 545 -3.33 -20.88 15.01
C ASP A 545 -1.97 -21.42 14.56
N VAL A 546 -0.98 -20.54 14.38
CA VAL A 546 0.41 -20.95 14.07
C VAL A 546 0.95 -21.81 15.21
N ILE A 547 0.75 -21.36 16.45
CA ILE A 547 1.22 -22.05 17.66
C ILE A 547 0.46 -23.36 17.88
N ILE A 548 -0.86 -23.38 17.66
CA ILE A 548 -1.68 -24.59 17.74
C ILE A 548 -1.17 -25.63 16.73
N CYS A 549 -0.90 -25.21 15.48
CA CYS A 549 -0.36 -26.09 14.46
C CYS A 549 1.04 -26.63 14.81
N GLU A 550 1.94 -25.79 15.32
CA GLU A 550 3.26 -26.20 15.81
C GLU A 550 3.17 -27.22 16.96
N ALA A 551 2.25 -26.99 17.91
CA ALA A 551 2.00 -27.92 19.01
C ALA A 551 1.46 -29.27 18.52
N LEU A 552 0.58 -29.29 17.51
CA LEU A 552 0.10 -30.52 16.88
C LEU A 552 1.23 -31.26 16.15
N ILE A 553 2.12 -30.55 15.45
CA ILE A 553 3.29 -31.17 14.81
C ILE A 553 4.20 -31.80 15.87
N ASN A 554 4.44 -31.11 16.99
CA ASN A 554 5.25 -31.64 18.09
C ASN A 554 4.58 -32.86 18.75
N TYR A 555 3.26 -32.82 18.95
CA TYR A 555 2.47 -33.95 19.43
C TYR A 555 2.68 -35.19 18.55
N VAL A 556 2.52 -35.07 17.23
CA VAL A 556 2.70 -36.19 16.29
C VAL A 556 4.16 -36.66 16.24
N ARG A 557 5.13 -35.75 16.22
CA ARG A 557 6.56 -36.08 16.20
C ARG A 557 7.01 -36.82 17.46
N SER A 558 6.47 -36.45 18.62
CA SER A 558 6.76 -37.07 19.92
C SER A 558 6.16 -38.46 20.12
N GLY A 559 5.43 -38.99 19.14
CA GLY A 559 4.70 -40.26 19.26
C GLY A 559 3.40 -40.09 20.05
N PHE A 560 2.68 -39.00 19.80
CA PHE A 560 1.38 -38.69 20.40
C PHE A 560 1.43 -38.51 21.93
N ARG A 561 2.52 -37.90 22.45
CA ARG A 561 2.61 -37.56 23.87
C ARG A 561 1.85 -36.28 24.16
N ILE A 562 0.73 -36.39 24.86
CA ILE A 562 -0.11 -35.23 25.19
C ILE A 562 0.62 -34.15 26.01
N ASN A 563 1.60 -34.54 26.82
CA ASN A 563 2.44 -33.58 27.55
C ASN A 563 3.25 -32.69 26.59
N ALA A 564 3.79 -33.22 25.49
CA ALA A 564 4.54 -32.43 24.52
C ALA A 564 3.65 -31.40 23.79
N TYR A 565 2.37 -31.73 23.58
CA TYR A 565 1.36 -30.80 23.06
C TYR A 565 1.15 -29.63 24.03
N TRP A 566 0.83 -29.94 25.29
CA TRP A 566 0.57 -28.92 26.32
C TRP A 566 1.82 -28.10 26.67
N GLU A 567 3.00 -28.69 26.72
CA GLU A 567 4.27 -27.97 26.90
C GLU A 567 4.50 -26.96 25.76
N SER A 568 4.25 -27.36 24.51
CA SER A 568 4.39 -26.48 23.34
C SER A 568 3.42 -25.28 23.39
N LEU A 569 2.17 -25.52 23.78
CA LEU A 569 1.16 -24.46 23.91
C LEU A 569 1.45 -23.52 25.08
N ASN A 570 1.75 -24.07 26.27
CA ASN A 570 2.00 -23.30 27.48
C ASN A 570 3.26 -22.43 27.36
N ALA A 571 4.30 -22.91 26.68
CA ALA A 571 5.50 -22.13 26.38
C ALA A 571 5.21 -20.84 25.59
N ASN A 572 4.06 -20.77 24.90
CA ASN A 572 3.62 -19.63 24.11
C ASN A 572 2.42 -18.89 24.72
N GLY A 573 2.04 -19.24 25.96
CA GLY A 573 0.94 -18.61 26.70
C GLY A 573 -0.46 -19.08 26.30
N LEU A 574 -0.58 -20.23 25.63
CA LEU A 574 -1.87 -20.84 25.29
C LEU A 574 -2.23 -21.93 26.30
N THR A 575 -3.03 -21.58 27.30
CA THR A 575 -3.52 -22.54 28.30
C THR A 575 -4.85 -23.19 27.85
N ARG A 576 -5.31 -24.20 28.59
CA ARG A 576 -6.62 -24.83 28.39
C ARG A 576 -7.75 -23.80 28.47
N GLU A 577 -7.69 -22.94 29.46
CA GLU A 577 -8.69 -21.90 29.72
C GLU A 577 -8.72 -20.90 28.56
N LYS A 578 -7.55 -20.55 28.00
CA LYS A 578 -7.45 -19.66 26.84
C LYS A 578 -8.06 -20.28 25.58
N LEU A 579 -7.80 -21.57 25.32
CA LEU A 579 -8.40 -22.28 24.18
C LEU A 579 -9.92 -22.39 24.31
N ALA A 580 -10.42 -22.61 25.54
CA ALA A 580 -11.84 -22.64 25.84
C ALA A 580 -12.51 -21.25 25.76
N SER A 581 -11.75 -20.16 25.87
CA SER A 581 -12.28 -18.79 25.87
C SER A 581 -12.54 -18.20 24.48
N TYR A 582 -12.20 -18.90 23.40
CA TYR A 582 -12.51 -18.41 22.05
C TYR A 582 -14.01 -18.42 21.78
N ASP A 583 -14.51 -17.52 20.93
CA ASP A 583 -15.91 -17.51 20.45
C ASP A 583 -16.34 -18.89 19.89
N ARG A 584 -15.37 -19.63 19.31
CA ARG A 584 -15.48 -21.04 18.96
C ARG A 584 -14.46 -21.80 19.81
N PRO A 585 -14.88 -22.36 20.97
CA PRO A 585 -13.99 -23.01 21.91
C PRO A 585 -13.28 -24.22 21.32
N ILE A 586 -12.03 -24.43 21.75
CA ILE A 586 -11.31 -25.69 21.56
C ILE A 586 -11.16 -26.31 22.95
N VAL A 587 -11.88 -27.39 23.20
CA VAL A 587 -12.02 -28.04 24.52
C VAL A 587 -11.51 -29.48 24.51
N SER A 588 -11.52 -30.12 23.36
CA SER A 588 -11.06 -31.49 23.18
C SER A 588 -9.53 -31.56 23.05
N GLU A 589 -8.94 -32.67 23.50
CA GLU A 589 -7.52 -32.98 23.25
C GLU A 589 -7.33 -33.62 21.86
N PRO A 590 -6.15 -33.45 21.23
CA PRO A 590 -5.87 -34.10 19.96
C PRO A 590 -5.76 -35.61 20.13
N HIS A 591 -6.50 -36.36 19.31
CA HIS A 591 -6.46 -37.82 19.29
C HIS A 591 -6.34 -38.32 17.85
N PHE A 592 -5.17 -38.88 17.51
CA PHE A 592 -4.85 -39.33 16.15
C PHE A 592 -4.47 -40.81 16.15
N LYS A 593 -4.79 -41.50 15.05
CA LYS A 593 -4.39 -42.89 14.85
C LYS A 593 -2.90 -42.96 14.48
N ALA A 594 -2.19 -43.98 14.97
CA ALA A 594 -0.74 -44.06 14.84
C ALA A 594 -0.25 -44.29 13.40
N ASP A 595 -1.06 -44.94 12.57
CA ASP A 595 -0.85 -45.17 11.14
C ASP A 595 -0.84 -43.86 10.32
N LEU A 596 -1.49 -42.81 10.81
CA LEU A 596 -1.56 -41.51 10.14
C LEU A 596 -0.35 -40.61 10.41
N ARG A 597 0.63 -41.05 11.22
CA ARG A 597 1.73 -40.21 11.72
C ARG A 597 2.48 -39.45 10.63
N ASP A 598 2.97 -40.15 9.61
CA ASP A 598 3.80 -39.53 8.56
C ASP A 598 2.97 -38.61 7.65
N GLY A 599 1.72 -39.00 7.37
CA GLY A 599 0.76 -38.17 6.62
C GLY A 599 0.44 -36.88 7.36
N LEU A 600 0.16 -36.96 8.67
CA LEU A 600 -0.11 -35.80 9.51
C LEU A 600 1.08 -34.87 9.63
N ILE A 601 2.31 -35.40 9.80
CA ILE A 601 3.51 -34.57 9.83
C ILE A 601 3.63 -33.77 8.53
N ARG A 602 3.48 -34.44 7.38
CA ARG A 602 3.56 -33.78 6.06
C ARG A 602 2.49 -32.71 5.91
N ASP A 603 1.23 -33.07 6.16
CA ASP A 603 0.09 -32.21 5.87
C ASP A 603 0.03 -31.02 6.85
N LEU A 604 0.27 -31.23 8.15
CA LEU A 604 0.36 -30.14 9.14
C LEU A 604 1.57 -29.24 8.88
N THR A 605 2.72 -29.78 8.47
CA THR A 605 3.89 -28.96 8.13
C THR A 605 3.61 -28.07 6.91
N ALA A 606 2.89 -28.58 5.90
CA ALA A 606 2.46 -27.78 4.77
C ALA A 606 1.47 -26.69 5.21
N TYR A 607 0.50 -27.05 6.05
CA TYR A 607 -0.50 -26.11 6.57
C TYR A 607 0.10 -25.01 7.45
N LEU A 608 1.13 -25.33 8.24
CA LEU A 608 1.87 -24.35 9.02
C LEU A 608 2.46 -23.24 8.14
N LYS A 609 2.95 -23.58 6.95
CA LYS A 609 3.45 -22.58 5.98
C LYS A 609 2.33 -21.63 5.54
N THR A 610 1.13 -22.15 5.32
CA THR A 610 -0.05 -21.35 4.94
C THR A 610 -0.48 -20.41 6.07
N LEU A 611 -0.50 -20.89 7.32
CA LEU A 611 -0.80 -20.04 8.48
C LEU A 611 0.25 -18.94 8.66
N LYS A 612 1.54 -19.28 8.56
CA LYS A 612 2.65 -18.33 8.70
C LYS A 612 2.67 -17.29 7.59
N ALA A 613 2.33 -17.66 6.36
CA ALA A 613 2.26 -16.72 5.24
C ALA A 613 1.31 -15.53 5.50
N VAL A 614 0.26 -15.73 6.31
CA VAL A 614 -0.67 -14.66 6.70
C VAL A 614 -0.28 -14.05 8.04
N HIS A 615 -0.12 -14.88 9.07
CA HIS A 615 -0.06 -14.42 10.47
C HIS A 615 1.35 -14.20 11.02
N ALA A 616 2.41 -14.64 10.33
CA ALA A 616 3.79 -14.46 10.78
C ALA A 616 4.54 -13.42 9.92
N GLY A 617 4.72 -12.21 10.45
CA GLY A 617 5.43 -11.13 9.75
C GLY A 617 6.96 -11.28 9.74
N ILE A 618 7.52 -12.10 10.65
CA ILE A 618 8.96 -12.26 10.87
C ILE A 618 9.49 -13.66 10.50
N ASP A 619 8.70 -14.48 9.80
CA ASP A 619 9.13 -15.83 9.44
C ASP A 619 10.19 -15.80 8.33
N LEU A 620 11.41 -16.20 8.69
CA LEU A 620 12.58 -16.15 7.80
C LEU A 620 12.44 -17.06 6.57
N GLU A 621 11.84 -18.26 6.73
CA GLU A 621 11.63 -19.19 5.62
C GLU A 621 10.70 -18.56 4.58
N THR A 622 9.58 -18.00 5.04
CA THR A 622 8.61 -17.29 4.19
C THR A 622 9.25 -16.09 3.48
N ALA A 623 10.10 -15.32 4.19
CA ALA A 623 10.81 -14.19 3.61
C ALA A 623 11.79 -14.64 2.51
N ILE A 624 12.56 -15.71 2.75
CA ILE A 624 13.50 -16.29 1.78
C ILE A 624 12.74 -16.82 0.56
N ASP A 625 11.67 -17.59 0.76
CA ASP A 625 10.87 -18.16 -0.32
C ASP A 625 10.29 -17.06 -1.23
N PHE A 626 9.83 -15.96 -0.64
CA PHE A 626 9.33 -14.82 -1.40
C PHE A 626 10.42 -14.12 -2.21
N CYS A 627 11.60 -13.89 -1.61
CA CYS A 627 12.74 -13.32 -2.32
C CYS A 627 13.20 -14.23 -3.48
N LEU A 628 13.33 -15.54 -3.24
CA LEU A 628 13.74 -16.52 -4.24
C LEU A 628 12.72 -16.66 -5.37
N GLY A 629 11.42 -16.64 -5.07
CA GLY A 629 10.36 -16.61 -6.08
C GLY A 629 10.49 -15.37 -6.97
N SER A 630 10.71 -14.20 -6.36
CA SER A 630 10.86 -12.94 -7.09
C SER A 630 12.15 -12.85 -7.91
N ILE A 631 13.20 -13.59 -7.53
CA ILE A 631 14.44 -13.77 -8.31
C ILE A 631 14.20 -14.67 -9.51
N LYS A 632 13.49 -15.80 -9.33
CA LYS A 632 13.13 -16.72 -10.43
C LYS A 632 12.24 -16.05 -11.48
N ASP A 633 11.37 -15.14 -11.05
CA ASP A 633 10.51 -14.34 -11.93
C ASP A 633 11.23 -13.13 -12.59
N GLY A 634 12.54 -12.94 -12.32
CA GLY A 634 13.33 -11.83 -12.86
C GLY A 634 12.98 -10.43 -12.32
N LYS A 635 11.98 -10.32 -11.44
CA LYS A 635 11.51 -9.05 -10.85
C LYS A 635 12.58 -8.39 -9.98
N VAL A 636 13.31 -9.19 -9.19
CA VAL A 636 14.39 -8.68 -8.32
C VAL A 636 15.61 -8.27 -9.13
N GLU A 637 15.99 -9.03 -10.17
CA GLU A 637 17.10 -8.63 -11.05
C GLU A 637 16.79 -7.34 -11.81
N ASN A 638 15.55 -7.15 -12.25
CA ASN A 638 15.10 -5.92 -12.88
C ASN A 638 15.05 -4.74 -11.89
N ALA A 639 14.61 -4.97 -10.64
CA ALA A 639 14.60 -3.97 -9.57
C ALA A 639 16.02 -3.57 -9.12
N ILE A 640 16.97 -4.51 -9.07
CA ILE A 640 18.37 -4.25 -8.73
C ILE A 640 19.09 -3.52 -9.88
N LYS A 641 18.79 -3.87 -11.14
CA LYS A 641 19.32 -3.17 -12.32
C LYS A 641 18.80 -1.72 -12.43
N SER A 642 17.54 -1.48 -12.07
CA SER A 642 16.95 -0.13 -12.06
C SER A 642 17.25 0.67 -10.77
N GLY A 643 17.59 0.00 -9.67
CA GLY A 643 17.96 0.60 -8.38
C GLY A 643 19.41 1.07 -8.24
N SER A 644 20.27 0.90 -9.26
CA SER A 644 21.66 1.38 -9.22
C SER A 644 21.79 2.92 -9.14
N ALA A 645 20.70 3.68 -9.24
CA ALA A 645 20.67 5.12 -8.98
C ALA A 645 20.36 5.48 -7.51
N ALA A 646 19.93 4.52 -6.67
CA ALA A 646 19.49 4.76 -5.29
C ALA A 646 20.25 3.88 -4.28
N GLY A 647 21.54 4.19 -4.07
CA GLY A 647 22.16 4.08 -2.75
C GLY A 647 22.63 2.71 -2.22
N LEU A 648 22.77 1.67 -3.04
CA LEU A 648 23.54 0.48 -2.65
C LEU A 648 25.03 0.65 -3.04
N PRO A 649 26.00 0.42 -2.13
CA PRO A 649 27.41 0.56 -2.46
C PRO A 649 27.83 -0.43 -3.55
N SER A 650 28.36 0.08 -4.65
CA SER A 650 28.82 -0.68 -5.83
C SER A 650 29.95 -1.68 -5.53
N LYS A 651 30.52 -1.65 -4.31
CA LYS A 651 31.61 -2.55 -3.88
C LYS A 651 31.21 -4.01 -3.69
N LEU A 652 29.91 -4.34 -3.66
CA LEU A 652 29.44 -5.74 -3.65
C LEU A 652 29.32 -6.36 -5.05
N MET A 653 29.47 -5.58 -6.13
CA MET A 653 29.29 -6.05 -7.51
C MET A 653 30.57 -6.57 -8.19
N PHE A 654 31.76 -6.35 -7.63
CA PHE A 654 33.02 -6.82 -8.23
C PHE A 654 34.01 -7.33 -7.18
N SER A 655 33.87 -8.60 -6.80
CA SER A 655 35.00 -9.42 -6.33
C SER A 655 34.89 -10.81 -6.95
N GLY A 656 35.05 -10.84 -8.28
CA GLY A 656 35.44 -12.07 -8.97
C GLY A 656 36.91 -12.32 -8.66
N TYR A 657 37.18 -13.35 -7.87
CA TYR A 657 38.53 -13.90 -7.68
C TYR A 657 39.14 -14.22 -9.05
N ARG A 658 40.10 -13.40 -9.50
CA ARG A 658 41.08 -13.81 -10.50
C ARG A 658 42.05 -14.80 -9.82
N ILE A 659 41.79 -16.09 -9.99
CA ILE A 659 42.84 -17.10 -9.79
C ILE A 659 43.76 -17.01 -11.01
N SER A 660 44.88 -16.31 -10.85
CA SER A 660 45.99 -16.38 -11.79
C SER A 660 46.67 -17.73 -11.61
N ARG A 661 46.71 -18.53 -12.67
CA ARG A 661 47.58 -19.71 -12.75
C ARG A 661 49.01 -19.21 -12.92
N ARG A 662 49.86 -19.45 -11.92
CA ARG A 662 51.22 -19.99 -12.09
C ARG A 662 51.52 -20.89 -10.91
#